data_AF-A0A0F9U0R6-F1
#
_entry.id   AF-A0A0F9U0R6-F1
#
_cell.length_a   1.000
_cell.length_b   1.000
_cell.length_c   1.000
_cell.angle_alpha   90.00
_cell.angle_beta   90.00
_cell.angle_gamma   90.00
#
_symmetry.space_group_name_H-M   'P 1'
#
loop_
_entity.id
_entity.type
_entity.pdbx_description
1 polymer ?
#
loop_
_entity_poly.entity_id
_entity_poly.type
_entity_poly.pdbx_seq_one_letter_code
_entity_poly.pdbx_strand_id
1 'polypeptide(L)'
;MIEITLFVDASKDISDKVKICQSNAEKLGLKNGASIEVINSANNLKKGATIEVSSEMLDFAGQFAQNILDDLLFSGVELTIRPVSIENKSLSPTVKVPKIISTKPSQPPIESTILSPLPTPPPPQTLPPQPISAPQITPAPPPQIPPPQSVPTPEFTPAPQPTLSSLPNRPPPAVPEILPPSPTDHTINEQEVIIDQYPNKIEINLLQNQKNGISLKPVLDNSIEGGRIQLSPSILEQLGLGQGMLIAWEDPLTRAMGSARIDKANVSIDEIKMSFDTYEDTHIQSEQVVVYSTEPPIEKTSEIMLEVESQPNLMGYTLISPKVQFSLSIELDEILAFEDELTGAMGAGKAEILESVPDNVIIIDSEILEASGIGSFEVKVSKNQRTIIPLQNVSLGISPISGENMWEIISTARENIESMKGWISNYIIFKGIKLRWPAVNIACSILDTTPDLIGDIFAKVTQNTTISLSPTGLIPFNAILIIDISRSMMARDVLVTNIAPAIEGIKAAMESQEIQEFLKHFKDGIYIPRRISAAFAAILFLSEKVGRGFGEKVSIIRFADDSQVLPFGDSFYMDSASGKKGVLEEAARMIVDRIGNSYGQATNMGAAMAQANQILQEFQKLSPDQPNMVILLTDGLPTDEDLFLSEIRKLSDNPNVVTYILGLGNPEN
;
A
#
# COMPACT_ATOMS: atom_id res chain seq x y z
N MET A 1 5.53 3.10 -20.21
CA MET A 1 4.51 3.91 -20.92
C MET A 1 3.53 4.41 -19.88
N ILE A 2 3.09 5.66 -19.97
CA ILE A 2 2.12 6.20 -19.01
C ILE A 2 0.74 5.58 -19.31
N GLU A 3 0.13 4.99 -18.30
CA GLU A 3 -1.23 4.44 -18.35
C GLU A 3 -2.02 4.96 -17.15
N ILE A 4 -3.33 5.09 -17.31
CA ILE A 4 -4.22 5.48 -16.22
C ILE A 4 -5.42 4.55 -16.18
N THR A 5 -5.83 4.18 -14.97
CA THR A 5 -7.04 3.39 -14.72
C THR A 5 -8.16 4.33 -14.33
N LEU A 6 -9.31 4.18 -14.98
CA LEU A 6 -10.48 5.03 -14.79
C LEU A 6 -11.70 4.18 -14.47
N PHE A 7 -12.55 4.70 -13.58
CA PHE A 7 -13.90 4.18 -13.39
C PHE A 7 -14.73 4.38 -14.66
N VAL A 8 -15.45 3.34 -15.05
CA VAL A 8 -16.22 3.30 -16.30
C VAL A 8 -17.62 3.87 -16.09
N ASP A 9 -17.90 4.98 -16.76
CA ASP A 9 -19.26 5.47 -17.01
C ASP A 9 -19.68 5.09 -18.44
N ALA A 10 -20.71 4.26 -18.61
CA ALA A 10 -21.12 3.76 -19.93
C ALA A 10 -22.07 4.75 -20.61
N SER A 11 -21.74 5.18 -21.83
CA SER A 11 -22.62 6.07 -22.62
C SER A 11 -23.00 5.46 -23.97
N LYS A 12 -24.29 5.55 -24.29
CA LYS A 12 -24.87 5.15 -25.59
C LYS A 12 -24.85 6.30 -26.61
N ASP A 13 -24.57 7.51 -26.16
CA ASP A 13 -24.63 8.73 -26.98
C ASP A 13 -23.31 9.03 -27.71
N ILE A 14 -22.25 8.30 -27.37
CA ILE A 14 -20.94 8.37 -28.03
C ILE A 14 -20.58 7.01 -28.64
N SER A 15 -19.82 7.02 -29.75
CA SER A 15 -19.38 5.83 -30.47
C SER A 15 -17.89 5.92 -30.74
N ASP A 16 -17.16 4.83 -30.46
CA ASP A 16 -15.69 4.72 -30.63
C ASP A 16 -14.87 5.81 -29.90
N LYS A 17 -15.44 6.36 -28.84
CA LYS A 17 -14.85 7.44 -28.06
C LYS A 17 -14.79 7.13 -26.57
N VAL A 18 -13.78 7.72 -25.93
CA VAL A 18 -13.66 7.77 -24.47
C VAL A 18 -13.53 9.23 -24.07
N LYS A 19 -14.46 9.72 -23.26
CA LYS A 19 -14.42 11.07 -22.69
C LYS A 19 -13.64 11.06 -21.38
N ILE A 20 -12.65 11.93 -21.24
CA ILE A 20 -11.83 12.07 -20.02
C ILE A 20 -11.64 13.54 -19.66
N CYS A 21 -11.23 13.81 -18.42
CA CYS A 21 -10.93 15.17 -17.98
C CYS A 21 -9.60 15.71 -18.56
N GLN A 22 -9.43 17.04 -18.53
CA GLN A 22 -8.23 17.72 -19.02
C GLN A 22 -6.95 17.24 -18.32
N SER A 23 -6.97 17.07 -16.99
CA SER A 23 -5.82 16.61 -16.20
C SER A 23 -5.34 15.20 -16.65
N ASN A 24 -6.27 14.29 -16.94
CA ASN A 24 -5.94 12.95 -17.41
C ASN A 24 -5.39 12.94 -18.83
N ALA A 25 -5.92 13.79 -19.71
CA ALA A 25 -5.37 13.97 -21.05
C ALA A 25 -3.93 14.50 -20.99
N GLU A 26 -3.64 15.46 -20.11
CA GLU A 26 -2.30 16.01 -19.88
C GLU A 26 -1.33 14.98 -19.31
N LYS A 27 -1.75 14.20 -18.31
CA LYS A 27 -0.95 13.08 -17.75
C LYS A 27 -0.54 12.08 -18.82
N LEU A 28 -1.46 11.74 -19.73
CA LEU A 28 -1.19 10.82 -20.84
C LEU A 28 -0.43 11.47 -22.01
N GLY A 29 -0.23 12.80 -22.00
CA GLY A 29 0.36 13.54 -23.12
C GLY A 29 -0.52 13.57 -24.38
N LEU A 30 -1.85 13.46 -24.22
CA LEU A 30 -2.82 13.30 -25.31
C LEU A 30 -3.62 14.58 -25.54
N LYS A 31 -3.98 14.82 -26.81
CA LYS A 31 -4.86 15.93 -27.22
C LYS A 31 -6.26 15.39 -27.57
N ASN A 32 -7.25 16.27 -27.57
CA ASN A 32 -8.60 15.94 -28.06
C ASN A 32 -8.53 15.31 -29.46
N GLY A 33 -9.17 14.15 -29.65
CA GLY A 33 -9.12 13.36 -30.87
C GLY A 33 -7.92 12.43 -31.02
N ALA A 34 -7.02 12.33 -30.03
CA ALA A 34 -5.91 11.38 -30.07
C ALA A 34 -6.38 9.93 -29.94
N SER A 35 -5.66 9.01 -30.58
CA SER A 35 -5.94 7.57 -30.50
C SER A 35 -5.36 6.98 -29.21
N ILE A 36 -6.16 6.18 -28.53
CA ILE A 36 -5.79 5.40 -27.35
C ILE A 36 -6.12 3.93 -27.53
N GLU A 37 -5.47 3.12 -26.70
CA GLU A 37 -5.85 1.73 -26.48
C GLU A 37 -6.52 1.63 -25.11
N VAL A 38 -7.73 1.06 -25.10
CA VAL A 38 -8.50 0.73 -23.89
C VAL A 38 -8.28 -0.74 -23.58
N ILE A 39 -7.92 -1.06 -22.35
CA ILE A 39 -7.52 -2.40 -21.90
C ILE A 39 -8.44 -2.83 -20.77
N ASN A 40 -9.03 -4.01 -20.91
CA ASN A 40 -9.74 -4.69 -19.84
C ASN A 40 -8.77 -5.64 -19.12
N SER A 41 -8.32 -5.26 -17.93
CA SER A 41 -7.34 -6.03 -17.15
C SER A 41 -7.86 -7.40 -16.70
N ALA A 42 -9.18 -7.62 -16.64
CA ALA A 42 -9.76 -8.89 -16.23
C ALA A 42 -9.63 -9.99 -17.29
N ASN A 43 -9.67 -9.64 -18.58
CA ASN A 43 -9.61 -10.60 -19.68
C ASN A 43 -8.53 -10.30 -20.72
N ASN A 44 -7.71 -9.26 -20.50
CA ASN A 44 -6.63 -8.78 -21.37
C ASN A 44 -7.08 -8.38 -22.79
N LEU A 45 -8.38 -8.19 -23.03
CA LEU A 45 -8.88 -7.66 -24.31
C LEU A 45 -8.52 -6.18 -24.45
N LYS A 46 -8.28 -5.76 -25.70
CA LYS A 46 -7.87 -4.40 -26.04
C LYS A 46 -8.68 -3.86 -27.21
N LYS A 47 -9.02 -2.58 -27.14
CA LYS A 47 -9.79 -1.89 -28.18
C LYS A 47 -9.21 -0.50 -28.43
N GLY A 48 -9.01 -0.15 -29.70
CA GLY A 48 -8.63 1.21 -30.09
C GLY A 48 -9.83 2.16 -29.98
N ALA A 49 -9.61 3.34 -29.43
CA ALA A 49 -10.63 4.39 -29.30
C ALA A 49 -10.03 5.79 -29.53
N THR A 50 -10.90 6.79 -29.64
CA THR A 50 -10.50 8.21 -29.72
C THR A 50 -10.85 8.96 -28.44
N ILE A 51 -9.93 9.76 -27.92
CA ILE A 51 -10.20 10.61 -26.76
C ILE A 51 -11.09 11.80 -27.13
N GLU A 52 -12.04 12.10 -26.26
CA GLU A 52 -12.73 13.38 -26.21
C GLU A 52 -12.46 14.07 -24.87
N VAL A 53 -11.82 15.24 -24.87
CA VAL A 53 -11.48 15.93 -23.61
C VAL A 53 -12.66 16.81 -23.20
N SER A 54 -13.16 16.62 -21.98
CA SER A 54 -14.29 17.37 -21.42
C SER A 54 -13.95 17.94 -20.04
N SER A 55 -14.38 19.18 -19.77
CA SER A 55 -14.24 19.82 -18.45
C SER A 55 -15.25 19.31 -17.42
N GLU A 56 -16.26 18.55 -17.84
CA GLU A 56 -17.31 18.01 -16.96
C GLU A 56 -16.95 16.65 -16.36
N MET A 57 -15.86 16.03 -16.84
CA MET A 57 -15.41 14.73 -16.36
C MET A 57 -14.54 14.86 -15.09
N LEU A 58 -14.72 13.95 -14.15
CA LEU A 58 -13.87 13.81 -12.97
C LEU A 58 -12.52 13.19 -13.35
N ASP A 59 -11.50 13.39 -12.52
CA ASP A 59 -10.14 12.91 -12.77
C ASP A 59 -9.90 11.43 -12.44
N PHE A 60 -10.88 10.77 -11.83
CA PHE A 60 -10.86 9.31 -11.59
C PHE A 60 -11.85 8.55 -12.48
N ALA A 61 -12.67 9.22 -13.29
CA ALA A 61 -13.71 8.58 -14.10
C ALA A 61 -13.56 8.92 -15.60
N GLY A 62 -13.95 7.97 -16.46
CA GLY A 62 -14.01 8.13 -17.91
C GLY A 62 -15.37 7.69 -18.42
N GLN A 63 -15.91 8.39 -19.41
CA GLN A 63 -17.16 7.99 -20.07
C GLN A 63 -16.83 7.23 -21.36
N PHE A 64 -17.17 5.94 -21.41
CA PHE A 64 -16.80 5.01 -22.48
C PHE A 64 -18.01 4.72 -23.37
N ALA A 65 -17.79 4.71 -24.69
CA ALA A 65 -18.82 4.29 -25.63
C ALA A 65 -19.25 2.83 -25.39
N GLN A 66 -20.56 2.56 -25.38
CA GLN A 66 -21.10 1.22 -25.15
C GLN A 66 -20.48 0.16 -26.06
N ASN A 67 -20.24 0.50 -27.33
CA ASN A 67 -19.66 -0.43 -28.29
C ASN A 67 -18.20 -0.81 -27.97
N ILE A 68 -17.44 0.03 -27.26
CA ILE A 68 -16.10 -0.31 -26.75
C ILE A 68 -16.24 -1.34 -25.62
N LEU A 69 -17.21 -1.14 -24.71
CA LEU A 69 -17.44 -2.04 -23.58
C LEU A 69 -17.92 -3.42 -24.05
N ASP A 70 -18.82 -3.45 -25.03
CA ASP A 70 -19.32 -4.68 -25.63
C ASP A 70 -18.19 -5.48 -26.30
N ASP A 71 -17.32 -4.81 -27.07
CA ASP A 71 -16.16 -5.44 -27.73
C ASP A 71 -15.11 -5.97 -26.73
N LEU A 72 -15.00 -5.32 -25.56
CA LEU A 72 -14.10 -5.73 -24.48
C LEU A 72 -14.72 -6.78 -23.55
N LEU A 73 -15.97 -7.21 -23.80
CA LEU A 73 -16.75 -8.08 -22.92
C LEU A 73 -16.68 -7.60 -21.46
N PHE A 74 -16.82 -6.29 -21.27
CA PHE A 74 -16.57 -5.64 -19.98
C PHE A 74 -17.78 -5.76 -19.05
N SER A 75 -17.55 -6.24 -17.83
CA SER A 75 -18.55 -6.33 -16.75
C SER A 75 -18.01 -5.83 -15.41
N GLY A 76 -16.90 -5.09 -15.42
CA GLY A 76 -16.23 -4.58 -14.22
C GLY A 76 -16.57 -3.13 -13.91
N VAL A 77 -15.74 -2.50 -13.08
CA VAL A 77 -15.86 -1.08 -12.70
C VAL A 77 -14.77 -0.18 -13.28
N GLU A 78 -13.62 -0.74 -13.67
CA GLU A 78 -12.43 0.01 -14.09
C GLU A 78 -11.86 -0.50 -15.42
N LEU A 79 -11.40 0.44 -16.26
CA LEU A 79 -10.63 0.16 -17.47
C LEU A 79 -9.34 0.98 -17.49
N THR A 80 -8.27 0.40 -18.03
CA THR A 80 -6.99 1.09 -18.20
C THR A 80 -6.90 1.67 -19.61
N ILE A 81 -6.51 2.93 -19.73
CA ILE A 81 -6.26 3.59 -21.02
C ILE A 81 -4.79 3.99 -21.15
N ARG A 82 -4.26 3.83 -22.37
CA ARG A 82 -2.88 4.24 -22.70
C ARG A 82 -2.76 4.81 -24.12
N PRO A 83 -1.76 5.66 -24.40
CA PRO A 83 -1.46 6.11 -25.76
C PRO A 83 -1.13 4.93 -26.69
N VAL A 84 -1.62 4.96 -27.93
CA VAL A 84 -1.19 3.99 -28.95
C VAL A 84 0.25 4.30 -29.35
N SER A 85 1.18 3.38 -29.09
CA SER A 85 2.57 3.51 -29.54
C SER A 85 2.63 3.49 -31.07
N ILE A 86 3.28 4.49 -31.66
CA ILE A 86 3.40 4.67 -33.12
C ILE A 86 4.26 3.57 -33.78
N GLU A 87 4.96 2.77 -33.00
CA GLU A 87 5.75 1.63 -33.47
C GLU A 87 4.86 0.40 -33.70
N ASN A 88 4.14 0.39 -34.83
CA ASN A 88 3.82 -0.78 -35.67
C ASN A 88 2.65 -0.47 -36.62
N LYS A 89 2.86 0.44 -37.58
CA LYS A 89 2.04 0.48 -38.80
C LYS A 89 2.47 -0.65 -39.74
N SER A 90 1.88 -1.83 -39.57
CA SER A 90 1.80 -2.82 -40.65
C SER A 90 0.85 -2.29 -41.72
N LEU A 91 1.42 -1.92 -42.87
CA LEU A 91 0.69 -1.49 -44.07
C LEU A 91 -0.03 -2.69 -44.69
N SER A 92 -1.36 -2.67 -44.69
CA SER A 92 -2.16 -3.42 -45.67
C SER A 92 -3.15 -2.46 -46.34
N PRO A 93 -3.06 -2.21 -47.66
CA PRO A 93 -3.91 -1.25 -48.34
C PRO A 93 -5.25 -1.91 -48.73
N THR A 94 -6.37 -1.36 -48.26
CA THR A 94 -7.69 -1.75 -48.78
C THR A 94 -8.02 -0.92 -50.01
N VAL A 95 -8.06 -1.60 -51.16
CA VAL A 95 -8.43 -1.09 -52.47
C VAL A 95 -9.89 -0.67 -52.49
N LYS A 96 -10.17 0.58 -52.88
CA LYS A 96 -11.53 1.07 -53.20
C LYS A 96 -11.93 0.57 -54.60
N VAL A 97 -13.07 -0.11 -54.70
CA VAL A 97 -13.75 -0.42 -55.98
C VAL A 97 -15.03 0.42 -56.09
N PRO A 98 -15.39 0.97 -57.28
CA PRO A 98 -16.45 1.97 -57.43
C PRO A 98 -17.87 1.41 -57.51
N LYS A 99 -18.83 2.25 -57.10
CA LYS A 99 -20.30 2.13 -57.18
C LYS A 99 -20.82 1.67 -58.56
N ILE A 100 -21.77 0.74 -58.54
CA ILE A 100 -22.74 0.50 -59.63
C ILE A 100 -24.15 0.83 -59.11
N ILE A 101 -24.84 1.64 -59.90
CA ILE A 101 -26.24 2.08 -59.74
C ILE A 101 -27.15 0.90 -60.08
N SER A 102 -28.20 0.65 -59.29
CA SER A 102 -29.37 -0.08 -59.80
C SER A 102 -30.67 0.51 -59.25
N THR A 103 -31.59 0.63 -60.18
CA THR A 103 -32.80 1.43 -60.21
C THR A 103 -34.01 0.73 -59.61
N LYS A 104 -34.87 1.56 -59.00
CA LYS A 104 -36.24 1.28 -58.54
C LYS A 104 -37.19 0.96 -59.72
N PRO A 105 -38.19 0.09 -59.53
CA PRO A 105 -39.53 0.27 -60.12
C PRO A 105 -40.62 0.16 -59.01
N SER A 106 -41.38 1.22 -58.77
CA SER A 106 -42.71 1.54 -59.34
C SER A 106 -43.88 0.78 -58.70
N GLN A 107 -44.69 1.56 -57.99
CA GLN A 107 -46.07 1.38 -57.48
C GLN A 107 -47.03 0.70 -58.48
N PRO A 108 -48.23 0.21 -58.06
CA PRO A 108 -49.42 1.10 -58.02
C PRO A 108 -50.45 0.71 -56.89
N PRO A 109 -51.68 1.29 -56.80
CA PRO A 109 -52.25 1.90 -55.58
C PRO A 109 -53.55 1.17 -55.14
N ILE A 110 -54.46 1.86 -54.43
CA ILE A 110 -55.89 1.56 -54.11
C ILE A 110 -56.09 1.54 -52.59
N GLU A 111 -56.51 2.65 -51.98
CA GLU A 111 -57.89 3.18 -51.78
C GLU A 111 -58.47 2.81 -50.40
N SER A 112 -59.14 3.82 -49.87
CA SER A 112 -59.69 4.02 -48.53
C SER A 112 -60.88 3.14 -48.18
N THR A 113 -61.01 2.77 -46.89
CA THR A 113 -62.35 2.81 -46.24
C THR A 113 -62.26 2.91 -44.72
N ILE A 114 -63.02 3.88 -44.20
CA ILE A 114 -63.37 4.13 -42.80
C ILE A 114 -64.32 3.02 -42.32
N LEU A 115 -64.23 2.57 -41.06
CA LEU A 115 -65.36 2.26 -40.15
C LEU A 115 -64.83 1.86 -38.75
N SER A 116 -65.42 2.44 -37.71
CA SER A 116 -65.17 2.17 -36.27
C SER A 116 -66.05 0.99 -35.76
N PRO A 117 -66.06 0.63 -34.45
CA PRO A 117 -65.72 -0.71 -33.97
C PRO A 117 -66.94 -1.54 -33.51
N LEU A 118 -66.75 -2.86 -33.33
CA LEU A 118 -67.71 -3.73 -32.62
C LEU A 118 -66.95 -4.62 -31.61
N PRO A 119 -67.51 -4.89 -30.41
CA PRO A 119 -66.77 -5.48 -29.30
C PRO A 119 -66.78 -7.00 -29.32
N THR A 120 -65.67 -7.61 -28.88
CA THR A 120 -65.47 -9.06 -28.76
C THR A 120 -65.40 -9.44 -27.27
N PRO A 121 -65.89 -10.62 -26.86
CA PRO A 121 -66.40 -10.92 -25.52
C PRO A 121 -65.33 -11.24 -24.46
N PRO A 122 -65.69 -11.29 -23.16
CA PRO A 122 -64.76 -11.66 -22.10
C PRO A 122 -64.36 -13.15 -22.18
N PRO A 123 -63.09 -13.50 -21.89
CA PRO A 123 -62.66 -14.88 -21.78
C PRO A 123 -63.21 -15.57 -20.51
N PRO A 124 -63.39 -16.90 -20.56
CA PRO A 124 -64.09 -17.68 -19.53
C PRO A 124 -63.31 -17.84 -18.22
N GLN A 125 -64.05 -17.87 -17.12
CA GLN A 125 -63.57 -18.22 -15.78
C GLN A 125 -63.08 -19.67 -15.73
N THR A 126 -61.81 -19.85 -15.39
CA THR A 126 -61.25 -21.16 -15.00
C THR A 126 -61.23 -21.30 -13.47
N LEU A 127 -61.76 -22.43 -13.02
CA LEU A 127 -61.80 -22.89 -11.63
C LEU A 127 -60.39 -23.14 -11.05
N PRO A 128 -60.23 -23.09 -9.72
CA PRO A 128 -58.94 -23.33 -9.05
C PRO A 128 -58.54 -24.83 -9.12
N PRO A 129 -57.28 -25.16 -9.43
CA PRO A 129 -56.78 -26.52 -9.30
C PRO A 129 -56.57 -26.92 -7.84
N GLN A 130 -57.03 -28.13 -7.50
CA GLN A 130 -56.74 -28.84 -6.25
C GLN A 130 -55.23 -29.14 -6.10
N PRO A 131 -54.72 -29.23 -4.85
CA PRO A 131 -53.30 -29.45 -4.57
C PRO A 131 -52.88 -30.88 -4.93
N ILE A 132 -51.89 -30.99 -5.82
CA ILE A 132 -51.15 -32.24 -6.06
C ILE A 132 -50.10 -32.40 -4.96
N SER A 133 -50.15 -33.54 -4.29
CA SER A 133 -49.22 -33.96 -3.25
C SER A 133 -47.77 -33.91 -3.72
N ALA A 134 -46.90 -33.29 -2.92
CA ALA A 134 -45.47 -33.19 -3.17
C ALA A 134 -44.79 -34.59 -3.20
N PRO A 135 -43.92 -34.88 -4.17
CA PRO A 135 -43.02 -36.02 -4.08
C PRO A 135 -41.98 -35.78 -2.96
N GLN A 136 -41.87 -36.72 -2.03
CA GLN A 136 -40.78 -36.78 -1.05
C GLN A 136 -39.44 -36.86 -1.79
N ILE A 137 -38.66 -35.79 -1.74
CA ILE A 137 -37.27 -35.77 -2.14
C ILE A 137 -36.47 -36.31 -0.97
N THR A 138 -35.99 -37.54 -1.10
CA THR A 138 -34.97 -38.11 -0.23
C THR A 138 -33.67 -37.30 -0.42
N PRO A 139 -33.03 -36.79 0.64
CA PRO A 139 -31.81 -36.02 0.50
C PRO A 139 -30.68 -36.90 -0.04
N ALA A 140 -30.09 -36.48 -1.16
CA ALA A 140 -28.84 -37.04 -1.64
C ALA A 140 -27.73 -36.79 -0.60
N PRO A 141 -26.87 -37.78 -0.32
CA PRO A 141 -25.78 -37.59 0.64
C PRO A 141 -24.82 -36.50 0.13
N PRO A 142 -24.23 -35.70 1.04
CA PRO A 142 -23.32 -34.63 0.67
C PRO A 142 -22.10 -35.19 -0.07
N PRO A 143 -21.54 -34.44 -1.04
CA PRO A 143 -20.30 -34.83 -1.69
C PRO A 143 -19.19 -34.96 -0.64
N GLN A 144 -18.65 -36.17 -0.51
CA GLN A 144 -17.46 -36.42 0.30
C GLN A 144 -16.30 -35.62 -0.30
N ILE A 145 -15.84 -34.62 0.45
CA ILE A 145 -14.58 -33.93 0.21
C ILE A 145 -13.47 -34.98 0.41
N PRO A 146 -12.59 -35.23 -0.58
CA PRO A 146 -11.44 -36.09 -0.39
C PRO A 146 -10.58 -35.54 0.76
N PRO A 147 -10.04 -36.39 1.64
CA PRO A 147 -9.08 -35.93 2.64
C PRO A 147 -7.91 -35.22 1.94
N PRO A 148 -7.35 -34.16 2.55
CA PRO A 148 -6.23 -33.44 1.97
C PRO A 148 -5.10 -34.43 1.72
N GLN A 149 -4.73 -34.61 0.45
CA GLN A 149 -3.52 -35.32 0.10
C GLN A 149 -2.37 -34.55 0.74
N SER A 150 -1.73 -35.17 1.72
CA SER A 150 -0.44 -34.74 2.25
C SER A 150 0.52 -34.56 1.09
N VAL A 151 0.87 -33.32 0.79
CA VAL A 151 1.97 -33.00 -0.12
C VAL A 151 3.21 -33.72 0.43
N PRO A 152 3.86 -34.59 -0.34
CA PRO A 152 5.09 -35.22 0.11
C PRO A 152 6.12 -34.13 0.36
N THR A 153 6.67 -34.14 1.57
CA THR A 153 7.85 -33.35 1.94
C THR A 153 8.91 -33.55 0.88
N PRO A 154 9.47 -32.48 0.27
CA PRO A 154 10.60 -32.63 -0.63
C PRO A 154 11.75 -33.27 0.15
N GLU A 155 12.10 -34.48 -0.25
CA GLU A 155 13.25 -35.22 0.23
C GLU A 155 14.49 -34.43 -0.19
N PHE A 156 15.19 -33.83 0.79
CA PHE A 156 16.47 -33.19 0.57
C PHE A 156 17.45 -34.23 0.04
N THR A 157 17.69 -34.19 -1.27
CA THR A 157 18.84 -34.85 -1.88
C THR A 157 20.08 -34.11 -1.40
N PRO A 158 21.06 -34.77 -0.76
CA PRO A 158 22.32 -34.13 -0.42
C PRO A 158 23.02 -33.67 -1.70
N ALA A 159 23.53 -32.45 -1.68
CA ALA A 159 24.30 -31.89 -2.78
C ALA A 159 25.43 -32.85 -3.19
N PRO A 160 25.67 -33.07 -4.50
CA PRO A 160 26.79 -33.87 -4.96
C PRO A 160 28.09 -33.24 -4.47
N GLN A 161 28.88 -34.01 -3.70
CA GLN A 161 30.26 -33.65 -3.37
C GLN A 161 31.04 -33.35 -4.66
N PRO A 162 31.84 -32.28 -4.68
CA PRO A 162 32.74 -32.04 -5.80
C PRO A 162 33.74 -33.19 -5.89
N THR A 163 33.65 -33.95 -6.97
CA THR A 163 34.66 -34.91 -7.39
C THR A 163 35.97 -34.15 -7.64
N LEU A 164 36.98 -34.43 -6.82
CA LEU A 164 38.37 -34.08 -7.09
C LEU A 164 38.74 -34.66 -8.45
N SER A 165 38.80 -33.79 -9.45
CA SER A 165 39.38 -34.11 -10.75
C SER A 165 40.86 -34.38 -10.54
N SER A 166 41.26 -35.60 -10.85
CA SER A 166 42.64 -36.04 -10.93
C SER A 166 43.37 -35.23 -12.01
N LEU A 167 44.26 -34.33 -11.57
CA LEU A 167 45.22 -33.69 -12.45
C LEU A 167 46.16 -34.76 -13.07
N PRO A 168 46.58 -34.59 -14.33
CA PRO A 168 47.40 -35.58 -15.02
C PRO A 168 48.80 -35.67 -14.42
N ASN A 169 49.24 -36.90 -14.16
CA ASN A 169 50.63 -37.25 -13.86
C ASN A 169 51.57 -36.63 -14.91
N ARG A 170 52.34 -35.62 -14.51
CA ARG A 170 53.47 -35.12 -15.28
C ARG A 170 54.70 -35.98 -14.95
N PRO A 171 55.40 -36.53 -15.96
CA PRO A 171 56.58 -37.38 -15.71
C PRO A 171 57.72 -36.55 -15.09
N PRO A 172 58.55 -37.17 -14.22
CA PRO A 172 59.70 -36.51 -13.61
C PRO A 172 60.73 -36.10 -14.67
N PRO A 173 61.43 -34.95 -14.50
CA PRO A 173 62.56 -34.59 -15.35
C PRO A 173 63.71 -35.59 -15.17
N ALA A 174 64.34 -35.93 -16.29
CA ALA A 174 65.51 -36.79 -16.35
C ALA A 174 66.67 -36.23 -15.51
N VAL A 175 67.23 -37.09 -14.66
CA VAL A 175 68.48 -36.88 -13.93
C VAL A 175 69.64 -36.88 -14.95
N PRO A 176 70.47 -35.84 -15.01
CA PRO A 176 71.73 -35.91 -15.75
C PRO A 176 72.72 -36.80 -15.00
N GLU A 177 73.15 -37.86 -15.68
CA GLU A 177 74.25 -38.73 -15.30
C GLU A 177 75.57 -37.92 -15.35
N ILE A 178 76.17 -37.65 -14.19
CA ILE A 178 77.49 -37.02 -14.07
C ILE A 178 78.48 -38.09 -13.61
N LEU A 179 79.47 -38.34 -14.47
CA LEU A 179 80.63 -39.22 -14.25
C LEU A 179 81.51 -38.76 -13.07
N PRO A 180 82.20 -39.69 -12.40
CA PRO A 180 83.07 -39.36 -11.26
C PRO A 180 84.43 -38.80 -11.72
N PRO A 181 84.98 -37.77 -11.06
CA PRO A 181 86.41 -37.54 -11.04
C PRO A 181 87.09 -38.21 -9.84
N SER A 182 88.26 -38.77 -10.12
CA SER A 182 89.21 -39.45 -9.22
C SER A 182 89.78 -38.53 -8.13
N PRO A 183 90.42 -39.11 -7.07
CA PRO A 183 90.67 -38.42 -5.81
C PRO A 183 91.87 -37.49 -5.93
N THR A 184 91.79 -36.32 -5.31
CA THR A 184 92.98 -35.51 -5.03
C THR A 184 92.88 -34.98 -3.61
N ASP A 185 93.89 -35.36 -2.83
CA ASP A 185 94.15 -34.94 -1.45
C ASP A 185 94.06 -33.43 -1.29
N HIS A 186 93.10 -32.94 -0.50
CA HIS A 186 93.22 -31.64 0.16
C HIS A 186 92.60 -31.69 1.56
N THR A 187 93.52 -31.75 2.52
CA THR A 187 93.54 -31.12 3.84
C THR A 187 92.22 -30.57 4.38
N ILE A 188 91.75 -31.24 5.44
CA ILE A 188 90.70 -30.84 6.38
C ILE A 188 90.95 -29.41 6.86
N ASN A 189 89.99 -28.52 6.58
CA ASN A 189 89.77 -27.31 7.35
C ASN A 189 88.29 -27.34 7.75
N GLU A 190 88.02 -27.59 9.03
CA GLU A 190 86.70 -27.41 9.64
C GLU A 190 86.34 -25.92 9.52
N GLN A 191 85.58 -25.56 8.48
CA GLN A 191 84.76 -24.36 8.51
C GLN A 191 83.43 -24.75 9.15
N GLU A 192 83.16 -24.19 10.32
CA GLU A 192 81.83 -24.15 10.91
C GLU A 192 80.86 -23.63 9.84
N VAL A 193 80.01 -24.53 9.31
CA VAL A 193 78.89 -24.14 8.48
C VAL A 193 77.92 -23.42 9.40
N ILE A 194 77.94 -22.09 9.38
CA ILE A 194 76.91 -21.26 9.98
C ILE A 194 75.62 -21.59 9.21
N ILE A 195 74.82 -22.51 9.75
CA ILE A 195 73.47 -22.77 9.26
C ILE A 195 72.70 -21.49 9.54
N ASP A 196 72.38 -20.74 8.48
CA ASP A 196 71.53 -19.55 8.59
C ASP A 196 70.20 -19.99 9.21
N GLN A 197 69.89 -19.44 10.38
CA GLN A 197 68.71 -19.78 11.18
C GLN A 197 67.41 -19.45 10.43
N TYR A 198 67.47 -18.60 9.39
CA TYR A 198 66.33 -18.15 8.60
C TYR A 198 66.60 -18.25 7.09
N PRO A 199 66.50 -19.45 6.49
CA PRO A 199 66.82 -19.67 5.07
C PRO A 199 65.92 -18.90 4.09
N ASN A 200 64.77 -18.40 4.55
CA ASN A 200 63.79 -17.66 3.75
C ASN A 200 63.80 -16.14 4.03
N LYS A 201 64.82 -15.63 4.72
CA LYS A 201 64.93 -14.22 5.07
C LYS A 201 64.90 -13.33 3.81
N ILE A 202 64.11 -12.28 3.86
CA ILE A 202 64.09 -11.21 2.86
C ILE A 202 64.53 -9.89 3.52
N GLU A 203 65.21 -9.03 2.76
CA GLU A 203 65.45 -7.67 3.22
C GLU A 203 64.13 -6.89 3.33
N ILE A 204 63.92 -6.20 4.44
CA ILE A 204 62.65 -5.51 4.73
C ILE A 204 62.28 -4.48 3.66
N ASN A 205 63.26 -3.75 3.12
CA ASN A 205 63.03 -2.77 2.06
C ASN A 205 62.59 -3.43 0.75
N LEU A 206 63.11 -4.62 0.43
CA LEU A 206 62.68 -5.39 -0.72
C LEU A 206 61.24 -5.85 -0.54
N LEU A 207 60.88 -6.31 0.66
CA LEU A 207 59.52 -6.75 0.99
C LEU A 207 58.51 -5.59 0.97
N GLN A 208 58.86 -4.43 1.52
CA GLN A 208 58.06 -3.20 1.43
C GLN A 208 57.74 -2.85 -0.02
N ASN A 209 58.76 -2.81 -0.88
CA ASN A 209 58.59 -2.50 -2.30
C ASN A 209 57.75 -3.56 -3.03
N GLN A 210 57.90 -4.84 -2.68
CA GLN A 210 57.12 -5.93 -3.27
C GLN A 210 55.64 -5.86 -2.92
N LYS A 211 55.30 -5.44 -1.70
CA LYS A 211 53.92 -5.40 -1.17
C LYS A 211 53.28 -4.02 -1.21
N ASN A 212 54.05 -2.99 -1.60
CA ASN A 212 53.68 -1.59 -1.43
C ASN A 212 53.25 -1.29 0.02
N GLY A 213 54.01 -1.83 0.99
CA GLY A 213 53.70 -1.81 2.42
C GLY A 213 54.59 -0.87 3.23
N ILE A 214 54.30 -0.75 4.52
CA ILE A 214 55.00 0.09 5.50
C ILE A 214 55.63 -0.83 6.55
N SER A 215 56.87 -0.55 6.98
CA SER A 215 57.45 -1.26 8.13
C SER A 215 56.92 -0.69 9.43
N LEU A 216 56.34 -1.56 10.25
CA LEU A 216 55.89 -1.23 11.60
C LEU A 216 56.46 -2.22 12.61
N LYS A 217 56.73 -1.73 13.82
CA LYS A 217 57.16 -2.52 14.97
C LYS A 217 55.93 -3.18 15.62
N PRO A 218 55.86 -4.51 15.68
CA PRO A 218 54.77 -5.19 16.36
C PRO A 218 54.91 -5.00 17.88
N VAL A 219 53.82 -4.57 18.52
CA VAL A 219 53.76 -4.38 19.97
C VAL A 219 52.57 -5.15 20.51
N LEU A 220 52.84 -6.04 21.47
CA LEU A 220 51.79 -6.79 22.15
C LEU A 220 50.98 -5.85 23.06
N ASP A 221 49.66 -5.82 22.89
CA ASP A 221 48.76 -5.10 23.78
C ASP A 221 47.63 -6.03 24.25
N ASN A 222 47.74 -6.46 25.51
CA ASN A 222 46.78 -7.39 26.13
C ASN A 222 45.40 -6.77 26.36
N SER A 223 45.21 -5.48 26.11
CA SER A 223 43.89 -4.83 26.17
C SER A 223 43.09 -5.00 24.88
N ILE A 224 43.71 -5.46 23.79
CA ILE A 224 43.05 -5.72 22.51
C ILE A 224 42.52 -7.16 22.53
N GLU A 225 41.21 -7.32 22.43
CA GLU A 225 40.54 -8.61 22.37
C GLU A 225 40.09 -8.95 20.93
N GLY A 226 39.84 -10.23 20.66
CA GLY A 226 39.10 -10.67 19.47
C GLY A 226 39.88 -10.63 18.15
N GLY A 227 41.21 -10.81 18.18
CA GLY A 227 42.01 -10.95 16.97
C GLY A 227 42.17 -9.65 16.16
N ARG A 228 42.00 -8.49 16.80
CA ARG A 228 42.13 -7.17 16.19
C ARG A 228 43.54 -6.59 16.34
N ILE A 229 43.82 -5.57 15.55
CA ILE A 229 45.04 -4.76 15.68
C ILE A 229 44.70 -3.28 15.80
N GLN A 230 45.60 -2.49 16.36
CA GLN A 230 45.46 -1.04 16.46
C GLN A 230 46.53 -0.31 15.65
N LEU A 231 46.08 0.67 14.85
CA LEU A 231 46.95 1.53 14.03
C LEU A 231 46.65 3.01 14.23
N SER A 232 47.68 3.82 13.98
CA SER A 232 47.57 5.28 14.08
C SER A 232 46.78 5.84 12.89
N PRO A 233 46.07 6.97 13.04
CA PRO A 233 45.34 7.61 11.95
C PRO A 233 46.23 7.94 10.74
N SER A 234 47.50 8.30 10.97
CA SER A 234 48.45 8.63 9.91
C SER A 234 48.84 7.41 9.07
N ILE A 235 49.00 6.24 9.70
CA ILE A 235 49.28 4.99 8.99
C ILE A 235 48.08 4.58 8.15
N LEU A 236 46.87 4.70 8.71
CA LEU A 236 45.62 4.42 8.00
C LEU A 236 45.48 5.27 6.74
N GLU A 237 45.76 6.57 6.85
CA GLU A 237 45.76 7.49 5.70
C GLU A 237 46.81 7.10 4.65
N GLN A 238 48.01 6.70 5.07
CA GLN A 238 49.08 6.27 4.16
C GLN A 238 48.73 4.96 3.42
N LEU A 239 48.02 4.05 4.08
CA LEU A 239 47.55 2.78 3.49
C LEU A 239 46.24 2.92 2.72
N GLY A 240 45.56 4.08 2.81
CA GLY A 240 44.22 4.28 2.26
C GLY A 240 43.16 3.40 2.92
N LEU A 241 43.34 3.08 4.21
CA LEU A 241 42.47 2.19 4.98
C LEU A 241 41.71 2.95 6.07
N GLY A 242 40.60 2.37 6.51
CA GLY A 242 39.74 2.87 7.57
C GLY A 242 39.63 1.89 8.73
N GLN A 243 38.93 2.30 9.79
CA GLN A 243 38.59 1.42 10.89
C GLN A 243 37.68 0.27 10.41
N GLY A 244 37.88 -0.93 10.93
CA GLY A 244 37.12 -2.13 10.58
C GLY A 244 37.56 -2.84 9.29
N MET A 245 38.39 -2.19 8.46
CA MET A 245 38.93 -2.80 7.23
C MET A 245 40.00 -3.85 7.54
N LEU A 246 40.20 -4.78 6.59
CA LEU A 246 41.19 -5.84 6.70
C LEU A 246 42.58 -5.35 6.26
N ILE A 247 43.58 -5.76 7.02
CA ILE A 247 44.99 -5.52 6.70
C ILE A 247 45.78 -6.81 6.84
N ALA A 248 46.90 -6.90 6.13
CA ALA A 248 47.83 -8.01 6.26
C ALA A 248 49.22 -7.52 6.62
N TRP A 249 50.02 -8.42 7.20
CA TRP A 249 51.43 -8.21 7.44
C TRP A 249 52.24 -9.46 7.10
N GLU A 250 53.52 -9.25 6.86
CA GLU A 250 54.47 -10.32 6.59
C GLU A 250 55.79 -10.08 7.35
N ASP A 251 56.25 -11.12 8.05
CA ASP A 251 57.51 -11.13 8.78
C ASP A 251 58.69 -11.32 7.80
N PRO A 252 59.66 -10.39 7.74
CA PRO A 252 60.81 -10.50 6.83
C PRO A 252 61.80 -11.63 7.16
N LEU A 253 61.85 -12.13 8.40
CA LEU A 253 62.72 -13.24 8.81
C LEU A 253 62.09 -14.59 8.50
N THR A 254 60.83 -14.79 8.90
CA THR A 254 60.16 -16.09 8.85
C THR A 254 59.25 -16.26 7.64
N ARG A 255 58.89 -15.17 6.96
CA ARG A 255 57.82 -15.09 5.94
C ARG A 255 56.45 -15.48 6.49
N ALA A 256 56.27 -15.46 7.81
CA ALA A 256 54.96 -15.67 8.41
C ALA A 256 54.04 -14.52 8.02
N MET A 257 52.81 -14.86 7.62
CA MET A 257 51.80 -13.90 7.19
C MET A 257 50.67 -13.87 8.19
N GLY A 258 50.14 -12.68 8.43
CA GLY A 258 48.98 -12.46 9.29
C GLY A 258 48.00 -11.50 8.65
N SER A 259 46.77 -11.53 9.13
CA SER A 259 45.74 -10.55 8.77
C SER A 259 44.77 -10.35 9.91
N ALA A 260 44.28 -9.13 10.08
CA ALA A 260 43.32 -8.76 11.10
C ALA A 260 42.50 -7.53 10.69
N ARG A 261 41.42 -7.26 11.42
CA ARG A 261 40.68 -6.01 11.29
C ARG A 261 41.31 -4.90 12.13
N ILE A 262 41.20 -3.68 11.65
CA ILE A 262 41.85 -2.52 12.26
C ILE A 262 40.93 -1.77 13.22
N ASP A 263 41.40 -1.53 14.44
CA ASP A 263 40.88 -0.52 15.34
C ASP A 263 41.73 0.76 15.25
N LYS A 264 41.09 1.89 15.04
CA LYS A 264 41.78 3.19 15.04
C LYS A 264 42.12 3.56 16.49
N ALA A 265 43.39 3.74 16.79
CA ALA A 265 43.84 4.16 18.11
C ALA A 265 44.99 5.16 18.04
N ASN A 266 45.22 5.91 19.11
CA ASN A 266 46.36 6.83 19.20
C ASN A 266 47.63 6.07 19.57
N VAL A 267 48.16 5.30 18.62
CA VAL A 267 49.43 4.55 18.72
C VAL A 267 50.54 5.29 17.98
N SER A 268 51.80 4.91 18.25
CA SER A 268 52.93 5.53 17.55
C SER A 268 52.88 5.25 16.04
N ILE A 269 53.43 6.17 15.24
CA ILE A 269 53.42 6.08 13.77
C ILE A 269 54.32 4.98 13.21
N ASP A 270 55.14 4.36 14.05
CA ASP A 270 56.06 3.27 13.75
C ASP A 270 55.63 1.94 14.41
N GLU A 271 54.45 1.89 15.03
CA GLU A 271 53.96 0.72 15.78
C GLU A 271 52.67 0.14 15.20
N ILE A 272 52.56 -1.19 15.26
CA ILE A 272 51.33 -1.94 15.07
C ILE A 272 51.05 -2.70 16.36
N LYS A 273 50.00 -2.30 17.07
CA LYS A 273 49.61 -3.00 18.29
C LYS A 273 48.74 -4.20 17.94
N MET A 274 49.08 -5.37 18.47
CA MET A 274 48.40 -6.62 18.18
C MET A 274 47.83 -7.22 19.46
N SER A 275 46.65 -7.85 19.35
CA SER A 275 46.15 -8.71 20.42
C SER A 275 47.11 -9.88 20.68
N PHE A 276 47.04 -10.46 21.88
CA PHE A 276 47.88 -11.61 22.25
C PHE A 276 47.69 -12.78 21.27
N ASP A 277 46.44 -13.11 20.97
CA ASP A 277 46.10 -14.21 20.06
C ASP A 277 46.65 -13.95 18.65
N THR A 278 46.48 -12.73 18.12
CA THR A 278 47.00 -12.35 16.80
C THR A 278 48.53 -12.44 16.72
N TYR A 279 49.21 -12.00 17.77
CA TYR A 279 50.68 -11.99 17.81
C TYR A 279 51.23 -13.42 17.87
N GLU A 280 50.69 -14.27 18.75
CA GLU A 280 51.11 -15.67 18.92
C GLU A 280 50.79 -16.51 17.68
N ASP A 281 49.57 -16.40 17.14
CA ASP A 281 49.15 -17.20 15.97
C ASP A 281 50.01 -16.94 14.74
N THR A 282 50.52 -15.71 14.58
CA THR A 282 51.32 -15.31 13.43
C THR A 282 52.83 -15.54 13.61
N HIS A 283 53.28 -16.01 14.79
CA HIS A 283 54.66 -16.42 15.06
C HIS A 283 55.72 -15.39 14.62
N ILE A 284 55.47 -14.10 14.89
CA ILE A 284 56.36 -13.01 14.50
C ILE A 284 57.66 -13.09 15.32
N GLN A 285 58.80 -13.11 14.62
CA GLN A 285 60.14 -13.16 15.23
C GLN A 285 60.99 -11.92 14.90
N SER A 286 60.61 -11.16 13.88
CA SER A 286 61.26 -9.92 13.48
C SER A 286 60.92 -8.74 14.40
N GLU A 287 61.85 -7.79 14.54
CA GLU A 287 61.57 -6.51 15.24
C GLU A 287 60.63 -5.60 14.44
N GLN A 288 60.49 -5.85 13.14
CA GLN A 288 59.69 -5.05 12.22
C GLN A 288 59.00 -5.96 11.20
N VAL A 289 57.71 -5.74 10.99
CA VAL A 289 56.91 -6.43 9.98
C VAL A 289 56.52 -5.47 8.87
N VAL A 290 56.34 -5.99 7.65
CA VAL A 290 55.82 -5.20 6.54
C VAL A 290 54.31 -5.33 6.52
N VAL A 291 53.63 -4.23 6.79
CA VAL A 291 52.17 -4.13 6.83
C VAL A 291 51.67 -3.54 5.52
N TYR A 292 50.67 -4.14 4.90
CA TYR A 292 50.15 -3.74 3.60
C TYR A 292 48.63 -3.93 3.51
N SER A 293 47.99 -3.14 2.65
CA SER A 293 46.55 -3.23 2.42
C SER A 293 46.19 -4.48 1.61
N THR A 294 45.18 -5.21 2.07
CA THR A 294 44.51 -6.26 1.28
C THR A 294 43.27 -5.75 0.55
N GLU A 295 42.84 -4.52 0.86
CA GLU A 295 41.64 -3.89 0.29
C GLU A 295 42.03 -2.73 -0.64
N PRO A 296 41.18 -2.40 -1.63
CA PRO A 296 41.38 -1.21 -2.45
C PRO A 296 41.40 0.06 -1.59
N PRO A 297 42.27 1.04 -1.89
CA PRO A 297 42.32 2.29 -1.12
C PRO A 297 40.98 3.02 -1.16
N ILE A 298 40.63 3.67 -0.05
CA ILE A 298 39.41 4.47 0.05
C ILE A 298 39.52 5.69 -0.87
N GLU A 299 38.58 5.79 -1.82
CA GLU A 299 38.39 6.97 -2.64
C GLU A 299 37.31 7.85 -2.00
N LYS A 300 37.65 9.10 -1.69
CA LYS A 300 36.66 10.05 -1.15
C LYS A 300 35.76 10.54 -2.27
N THR A 301 34.46 10.33 -2.13
CA THR A 301 33.45 10.76 -3.10
C THR A 301 32.30 11.46 -2.38
N SER A 302 31.58 12.34 -3.10
CA SER A 302 30.35 12.95 -2.57
C SER A 302 29.13 12.04 -2.71
N GLU A 303 29.23 11.06 -3.60
CA GLU A 303 28.16 10.15 -4.00
C GLU A 303 28.73 8.81 -4.44
N ILE A 304 27.96 7.74 -4.24
CA ILE A 304 28.31 6.37 -4.64
C ILE A 304 27.05 5.63 -5.04
N MET A 305 27.13 4.76 -6.05
CA MET A 305 26.05 3.85 -6.43
C MET A 305 26.16 2.58 -5.61
N LEU A 306 25.08 2.20 -4.91
CA LEU A 306 25.02 0.98 -4.10
C LEU A 306 23.79 0.17 -4.46
N GLU A 307 23.95 -1.15 -4.41
CA GLU A 307 22.84 -2.11 -4.51
C GLU A 307 21.97 -2.02 -3.25
N VAL A 308 20.65 -2.03 -3.44
CA VAL A 308 19.68 -1.91 -2.35
C VAL A 308 19.25 -3.28 -1.87
N GLU A 309 19.44 -3.53 -0.58
CA GLU A 309 18.75 -4.57 0.14
C GLU A 309 17.74 -3.96 1.11
N SER A 310 16.61 -4.64 1.33
CA SER A 310 15.58 -4.20 2.26
C SER A 310 15.54 -5.10 3.48
N GLN A 311 15.52 -4.50 4.66
CA GLN A 311 15.36 -5.21 5.92
C GLN A 311 14.32 -4.49 6.80
N PRO A 312 13.33 -5.21 7.34
CA PRO A 312 12.34 -4.61 8.23
C PRO A 312 12.92 -4.34 9.63
N ASN A 313 12.29 -3.44 10.37
CA ASN A 313 12.59 -3.12 11.77
C ASN A 313 13.98 -2.52 12.01
N LEU A 314 14.53 -1.80 11.04
CA LEU A 314 15.73 -0.99 11.24
C LEU A 314 15.44 0.33 11.96
N MET A 315 14.18 0.64 12.26
CA MET A 315 13.76 1.81 13.03
C MET A 315 14.25 3.12 12.40
N GLY A 316 14.26 3.19 11.08
CA GLY A 316 14.69 4.37 10.33
C GLY A 316 16.21 4.46 10.06
N TYR A 317 16.96 3.41 10.42
CA TYR A 317 18.37 3.28 10.09
C TYR A 317 18.60 2.64 8.71
N THR A 318 19.76 2.94 8.15
CA THR A 318 20.32 2.33 6.95
C THR A 318 21.70 1.82 7.28
N LEU A 319 21.97 0.54 6.98
CA LEU A 319 23.23 -0.10 7.28
C LEU A 319 24.19 0.05 6.09
N ILE A 320 25.42 0.47 6.38
CA ILE A 320 26.48 0.63 5.39
C ILE A 320 27.78 -0.03 5.88
N SER A 321 28.64 -0.41 4.94
CA SER A 321 29.97 -0.92 5.28
C SER A 321 30.90 0.20 5.77
N PRO A 322 31.95 -0.12 6.55
CA PRO A 322 32.98 0.85 6.93
C PRO A 322 33.62 1.54 5.72
N LYS A 323 33.79 0.85 4.59
CA LYS A 323 34.35 1.46 3.39
C LYS A 323 33.45 2.56 2.83
N VAL A 324 32.15 2.33 2.77
CA VAL A 324 31.16 3.34 2.35
C VAL A 324 31.19 4.54 3.30
N GLN A 325 31.27 4.28 4.62
CA GLN A 325 31.39 5.32 5.63
C GLN A 325 32.57 6.27 5.33
N PHE A 326 33.77 5.73 5.11
CA PHE A 326 34.95 6.56 4.85
C PHE A 326 34.93 7.22 3.47
N SER A 327 34.37 6.54 2.46
CA SER A 327 34.23 7.08 1.10
C SER A 327 33.34 8.32 1.09
N LEU A 328 32.20 8.27 1.78
CA LEU A 328 31.25 9.38 1.89
C LEU A 328 31.54 10.36 3.04
N SER A 329 32.54 10.07 3.88
CA SER A 329 32.88 10.85 5.09
C SER A 329 31.66 11.06 6.02
N ILE A 330 31.01 9.93 6.36
CA ILE A 330 29.80 9.88 7.19
C ILE A 330 30.12 9.37 8.59
N GLU A 331 29.45 9.93 9.59
CA GLU A 331 29.53 9.48 10.98
C GLU A 331 28.28 8.68 11.37
N LEU A 332 28.35 7.97 12.51
CA LEU A 332 27.19 7.26 13.07
C LEU A 332 26.06 8.26 13.34
N ASP A 333 24.81 7.85 13.08
CA ASP A 333 23.59 8.66 13.21
C ASP A 333 23.47 9.86 12.24
N GLU A 334 24.45 10.09 11.37
CA GLU A 334 24.29 11.08 10.29
C GLU A 334 23.28 10.60 9.25
N ILE A 335 22.68 11.54 8.53
CA ILE A 335 21.60 11.24 7.60
C ILE A 335 22.16 11.01 6.20
N LEU A 336 21.83 9.84 5.67
CA LEU A 336 22.05 9.46 4.29
C LEU A 336 20.83 9.84 3.46
N ALA A 337 21.08 10.48 2.31
CA ALA A 337 20.09 10.65 1.27
C ALA A 337 20.37 9.65 0.16
N PHE A 338 19.33 8.97 -0.30
CA PHE A 338 19.42 8.04 -1.40
C PHE A 338 18.36 8.35 -2.46
N GLU A 339 18.77 8.31 -3.72
CA GLU A 339 17.96 8.70 -4.87
C GLU A 339 18.01 7.61 -5.95
N ASP A 340 16.85 7.30 -6.51
CA ASP A 340 16.71 6.45 -7.68
C ASP A 340 16.88 7.30 -8.95
N GLU A 341 18.00 7.12 -9.66
CA GLU A 341 18.32 7.91 -10.85
C GLU A 341 17.27 7.79 -11.98
N LEU A 342 16.52 6.68 -12.02
CA LEU A 342 15.55 6.43 -13.08
C LEU A 342 14.22 7.16 -12.84
N THR A 343 13.79 7.23 -11.58
CA THR A 343 12.47 7.77 -11.20
C THR A 343 12.55 9.14 -10.56
N GLY A 344 13.73 9.54 -10.05
CA GLY A 344 13.90 10.71 -9.18
C GLY A 344 13.29 10.51 -7.79
N ALA A 345 12.85 9.28 -7.46
CA ALA A 345 12.36 8.95 -6.14
C ALA A 345 13.49 9.07 -5.12
N MET A 346 13.21 9.67 -3.97
CA MET A 346 14.23 9.92 -2.95
C MET A 346 13.75 9.52 -1.57
N GLY A 347 14.70 9.09 -0.76
CA GLY A 347 14.51 8.76 0.64
C GLY A 347 15.68 9.22 1.49
N ALA A 348 15.51 9.11 2.81
CA ALA A 348 16.57 9.38 3.75
C ALA A 348 16.45 8.49 5.00
N GLY A 349 17.60 8.11 5.55
CA GLY A 349 17.71 7.31 6.77
C GLY A 349 18.98 7.64 7.55
N LYS A 350 19.05 7.19 8.81
CA LYS A 350 20.23 7.38 9.66
C LYS A 350 21.27 6.31 9.37
N ALA A 351 22.53 6.68 9.25
CA ALA A 351 23.62 5.75 9.00
C ALA A 351 23.96 4.95 10.26
N GLU A 352 23.97 3.62 10.13
CA GLU A 352 24.60 2.70 11.07
C GLU A 352 25.67 1.90 10.33
N ILE A 353 26.84 1.76 10.95
CA ILE A 353 28.01 1.15 10.31
C ILE A 353 28.14 -0.28 10.81
N LEU A 354 28.10 -1.24 9.89
CA LEU A 354 28.15 -2.65 10.24
C LEU A 354 29.15 -3.40 9.35
N GLU A 355 30.12 -4.07 9.98
CA GLU A 355 31.21 -4.77 9.30
C GLU A 355 30.78 -6.00 8.48
N SER A 356 29.56 -6.49 8.70
CA SER A 356 28.98 -7.62 7.94
C SER A 356 28.32 -7.19 6.63
N VAL A 357 28.12 -5.88 6.41
CA VAL A 357 27.50 -5.35 5.19
C VAL A 357 28.53 -5.33 4.06
N PRO A 358 28.23 -5.88 2.86
CA PRO A 358 29.11 -5.80 1.71
C PRO A 358 29.38 -4.36 1.25
N ASP A 359 30.56 -4.11 0.69
CA ASP A 359 31.00 -2.76 0.29
C ASP A 359 30.17 -2.12 -0.84
N ASN A 360 29.47 -2.93 -1.63
CA ASN A 360 28.62 -2.49 -2.74
C ASN A 360 27.13 -2.43 -2.38
N VAL A 361 26.75 -2.70 -1.12
CA VAL A 361 25.36 -2.83 -0.69
C VAL A 361 25.02 -1.78 0.37
N ILE A 362 23.80 -1.25 0.30
CA ILE A 362 23.14 -0.50 1.37
C ILE A 362 21.89 -1.26 1.80
N ILE A 363 21.75 -1.50 3.11
CA ILE A 363 20.54 -2.12 3.66
C ILE A 363 19.64 -1.01 4.19
N ILE A 364 18.45 -0.87 3.61
CA ILE A 364 17.50 0.21 3.93
C ILE A 364 16.29 -0.38 4.67
N ASP A 365 15.80 0.34 5.68
CA ASP A 365 14.53 0.00 6.35
C ASP A 365 13.42 -0.17 5.31
N SER A 366 12.74 -1.32 5.33
CA SER A 366 11.61 -1.60 4.44
C SER A 366 10.54 -0.52 4.44
N GLU A 367 10.26 0.10 5.60
CA GLU A 367 9.28 1.18 5.70
C GLU A 367 9.75 2.43 4.93
N ILE A 368 11.03 2.80 5.03
CA ILE A 368 11.56 3.96 4.31
C ILE A 368 11.61 3.65 2.82
N LEU A 369 12.06 2.45 2.43
CA LEU A 369 12.20 2.08 1.02
C LEU A 369 10.84 2.11 0.30
N GLU A 370 9.82 1.51 0.90
CA GLU A 370 8.45 1.51 0.37
C GLU A 370 7.87 2.94 0.32
N ALA A 371 8.06 3.72 1.38
CA ALA A 371 7.62 5.11 1.45
C ALA A 371 8.29 6.02 0.42
N SER A 372 9.56 5.77 0.11
CA SER A 372 10.34 6.56 -0.84
C SER A 372 9.94 6.29 -2.28
N GLY A 373 9.22 5.18 -2.55
CA GLY A 373 8.82 4.79 -3.91
C GLY A 373 9.99 4.30 -4.78
N ILE A 374 11.09 3.89 -4.15
CA ILE A 374 12.28 3.40 -4.84
C ILE A 374 12.04 1.96 -5.28
N GLY A 375 12.05 1.74 -6.59
CA GLY A 375 11.88 0.41 -7.21
C GLY A 375 13.14 -0.14 -7.86
N SER A 376 14.21 0.66 -7.93
CA SER A 376 15.48 0.28 -8.55
C SER A 376 16.32 -0.62 -7.64
N PHE A 377 17.11 -1.49 -8.26
CA PHE A 377 18.07 -2.37 -7.57
C PHE A 377 19.29 -1.62 -7.04
N GLU A 378 19.57 -0.44 -7.61
CA GLU A 378 20.68 0.42 -7.21
C GLU A 378 20.15 1.82 -6.94
N VAL A 379 20.77 2.49 -5.97
CA VAL A 379 20.48 3.88 -5.63
C VAL A 379 21.76 4.67 -5.51
N LYS A 380 21.63 5.95 -5.82
CA LYS A 380 22.67 6.94 -5.61
C LYS A 380 22.65 7.40 -4.16
N VAL A 381 23.68 7.05 -3.41
CA VAL A 381 23.80 7.34 -1.98
C VAL A 381 24.75 8.51 -1.77
N SER A 382 24.33 9.48 -0.96
CA SER A 382 25.13 10.67 -0.63
C SER A 382 24.88 11.14 0.80
N LYS A 383 25.86 11.86 1.37
CA LYS A 383 25.67 12.57 2.64
C LYS A 383 24.60 13.64 2.47
N ASN A 384 23.56 13.62 3.31
CA ASN A 384 22.49 14.61 3.21
C ASN A 384 23.01 16.02 3.54
N GLN A 385 22.99 16.91 2.56
CA GLN A 385 23.35 18.32 2.73
C GLN A 385 22.14 19.21 3.06
N ARG A 386 20.92 18.66 2.97
CA ARG A 386 19.67 19.41 3.19
C ARG A 386 19.49 19.68 4.68
N THR A 387 18.91 20.85 4.99
CA THR A 387 18.55 21.18 6.37
C THR A 387 17.36 20.34 6.81
N ILE A 388 17.49 19.58 7.90
CA ILE A 388 16.37 18.82 8.47
C ILE A 388 15.57 19.72 9.41
N ILE A 389 14.32 19.96 9.05
CA ILE A 389 13.45 20.90 9.77
C ILE A 389 12.75 20.18 10.94
N PRO A 390 12.79 20.72 12.17
CA PRO A 390 11.98 20.17 13.26
C PRO A 390 10.50 20.50 13.05
N LEU A 391 9.63 19.49 13.15
CA LEU A 391 8.18 19.68 13.01
C LEU A 391 7.58 20.28 14.28
N GLN A 392 6.71 21.29 14.12
CA GLN A 392 5.91 21.84 15.22
C GLN A 392 4.66 21.00 15.44
N ASN A 393 3.94 20.71 14.36
CA ASN A 393 2.71 19.90 14.37
C ASN A 393 2.78 18.82 13.29
N VAL A 394 2.24 17.64 13.59
CA VAL A 394 2.05 16.56 12.63
C VAL A 394 0.66 15.97 12.81
N SER A 395 -0.11 15.92 11.73
CA SER A 395 -1.38 15.20 11.66
C SER A 395 -1.15 13.82 11.06
N LEU A 396 -1.40 12.79 11.86
CA LEU A 396 -1.24 11.39 11.47
C LEU A 396 -2.61 10.76 11.20
N GLY A 397 -2.71 10.16 10.02
CA GLY A 397 -3.76 9.26 9.63
C GLY A 397 -3.47 7.86 10.14
N ILE A 398 -4.33 7.32 11.00
CA ILE A 398 -4.15 6.00 11.62
C ILE A 398 -5.14 4.98 11.06
N SER A 399 -4.66 3.77 10.79
CA SER A 399 -5.47 2.61 10.38
C SER A 399 -4.91 1.30 10.94
N PRO A 400 -5.73 0.28 11.22
CA PRO A 400 -5.25 -1.06 11.58
C PRO A 400 -4.36 -1.63 10.47
N ILE A 401 -3.28 -2.31 10.86
CA ILE A 401 -2.54 -3.16 9.91
C ILE A 401 -3.37 -4.42 9.60
N SER A 402 -4.08 -4.97 10.59
CA SER A 402 -4.96 -6.13 10.37
C SER A 402 -6.09 -6.23 11.40
N GLY A 403 -7.30 -6.60 10.92
CA GLY A 403 -8.39 -7.24 11.68
C GLY A 403 -9.03 -6.55 12.89
N GLU A 404 -8.44 -5.49 13.42
CA GLU A 404 -8.85 -4.85 14.69
C GLU A 404 -9.89 -3.74 14.49
N ASN A 405 -10.66 -3.47 15.54
CA ASN A 405 -11.60 -2.35 15.56
C ASN A 405 -10.80 -1.04 15.55
N MET A 406 -11.04 -0.22 14.51
CA MET A 406 -10.41 1.09 14.34
C MET A 406 -10.38 1.88 15.65
N TRP A 407 -11.48 1.91 16.40
CA TRP A 407 -11.59 2.71 17.62
C TRP A 407 -10.71 2.27 18.77
N GLU A 408 -10.58 0.96 18.99
CA GLU A 408 -9.69 0.41 20.01
C GLU A 408 -8.24 0.81 19.70
N ILE A 409 -7.87 0.79 18.43
CA ILE A 409 -6.58 1.29 17.94
C ILE A 409 -6.42 2.80 18.18
N ILE A 410 -7.43 3.63 17.87
CA ILE A 410 -7.34 5.08 18.13
C ILE A 410 -7.16 5.34 19.63
N SER A 411 -7.92 4.65 20.49
CA SER A 411 -7.80 4.82 21.94
C SER A 411 -6.42 4.41 22.41
N THR A 412 -5.95 3.23 21.99
CA THR A 412 -4.62 2.71 22.32
C THR A 412 -3.51 3.66 21.84
N ALA A 413 -3.64 4.22 20.64
CA ALA A 413 -2.70 5.19 20.09
C ALA A 413 -2.67 6.49 20.91
N ARG A 414 -3.84 6.98 21.33
CA ARG A 414 -3.96 8.19 22.17
C ARG A 414 -3.37 7.97 23.56
N GLU A 415 -3.60 6.81 24.16
CA GLU A 415 -3.02 6.42 25.45
C GLU A 415 -1.48 6.29 25.37
N ASN A 416 -0.95 5.90 24.21
CA ASN A 416 0.48 5.66 23.99
C ASN A 416 1.16 6.72 23.10
N ILE A 417 0.66 7.96 23.12
CA ILE A 417 1.15 9.05 22.25
C ILE A 417 2.65 9.34 22.44
N GLU A 418 3.16 9.24 23.67
CA GLU A 418 4.59 9.48 23.98
C GLU A 418 5.48 8.36 23.41
N SER A 419 5.05 7.10 23.54
CA SER A 419 5.74 5.96 22.92
C SER A 419 5.75 6.07 21.40
N MET A 420 4.62 6.47 20.81
CA MET A 420 4.51 6.73 19.37
C MET A 420 5.47 7.83 18.94
N LYS A 421 5.52 8.93 19.69
CA LYS A 421 6.41 10.06 19.42
C LYS A 421 7.89 9.67 19.47
N GLY A 422 8.27 8.87 20.47
CA GLY A 422 9.61 8.31 20.57
C GLY A 422 9.95 7.44 19.36
N TRP A 423 9.04 6.55 18.97
CA TRP A 423 9.22 5.69 17.79
C TRP A 423 9.35 6.49 16.48
N ILE A 424 8.44 7.44 16.21
CA ILE A 424 8.47 8.27 14.98
C ILE A 424 9.73 9.15 14.94
N SER A 425 10.25 9.59 16.09
CA SER A 425 11.46 10.42 16.14
C SER A 425 12.73 9.73 15.61
N ASN A 426 12.68 8.40 15.45
CA ASN A 426 13.77 7.67 14.84
C ASN A 426 13.84 7.84 13.32
N TYR A 427 12.72 8.19 12.68
CA TYR A 427 12.60 8.31 11.23
C TYR A 427 12.83 9.74 10.74
N ILE A 428 13.35 9.86 9.52
CA ILE A 428 13.35 11.11 8.77
C ILE A 428 12.03 11.22 8.02
N ILE A 429 11.33 12.32 8.24
CA ILE A 429 9.99 12.56 7.74
C ILE A 429 10.04 13.31 6.42
N PHE A 430 9.34 12.79 5.42
CA PHE A 430 9.16 13.42 4.10
C PHE A 430 7.72 13.18 3.62
N LYS A 431 7.33 13.92 2.58
CA LYS A 431 5.97 13.86 2.04
C LYS A 431 5.65 12.46 1.52
N GLY A 432 4.51 11.92 1.95
CA GLY A 432 4.02 10.61 1.51
C GLY A 432 4.54 9.43 2.33
N ILE A 433 5.36 9.68 3.37
CA ILE A 433 5.85 8.61 4.25
C ILE A 433 4.68 7.89 4.93
N LYS A 434 4.73 6.56 4.87
CA LYS A 434 3.83 5.64 5.57
C LYS A 434 4.69 4.76 6.45
N LEU A 435 4.30 4.65 7.72
CA LEU A 435 5.06 3.91 8.71
C LEU A 435 4.15 2.92 9.40
N ARG A 436 4.56 1.65 9.49
CA ARG A 436 3.87 0.63 10.29
C ARG A 436 4.50 0.56 11.67
N TRP A 437 3.67 0.67 12.71
CA TRP A 437 4.04 0.50 14.11
C TRP A 437 3.53 -0.86 14.63
N PRO A 438 4.36 -1.92 14.58
CA PRO A 438 3.88 -3.27 14.86
C PRO A 438 3.48 -3.49 16.32
N ALA A 439 4.04 -2.72 17.25
CA ALA A 439 3.81 -2.86 18.69
C ALA A 439 2.34 -2.68 19.10
N VAL A 440 1.57 -1.92 18.31
CA VAL A 440 0.15 -1.63 18.53
C VAL A 440 -0.69 -1.88 17.26
N ASN A 441 -0.15 -2.59 16.26
CA ASN A 441 -0.84 -2.94 15.02
C ASN A 441 -1.39 -1.72 14.23
N ILE A 442 -0.65 -0.60 14.23
CA ILE A 442 -1.09 0.66 13.58
C ILE A 442 -0.26 0.96 12.34
N ALA A 443 -0.91 1.28 11.24
CA ALA A 443 -0.31 1.98 10.11
C ALA A 443 -0.57 3.48 10.24
N CYS A 444 0.49 4.27 10.17
CA CYS A 444 0.47 5.73 10.25
C CYS A 444 0.80 6.31 8.87
N SER A 445 0.00 7.27 8.42
CA SER A 445 0.23 8.08 7.23
C SER A 445 0.29 9.54 7.63
N ILE A 446 1.16 10.32 7.01
CA ILE A 446 1.22 11.77 7.29
C ILE A 446 0.17 12.48 6.45
N LEU A 447 -0.80 13.11 7.12
CA LEU A 447 -1.88 13.87 6.49
C LEU A 447 -1.49 15.33 6.29
N ASP A 448 -0.89 15.93 7.31
CA ASP A 448 -0.53 17.35 7.33
C ASP A 448 0.63 17.61 8.29
N THR A 449 1.42 18.66 8.04
CA THR A 449 2.59 19.01 8.85
C THR A 449 2.78 20.51 8.91
N THR A 450 3.29 21.01 10.04
CA THR A 450 3.73 22.40 10.18
C THR A 450 5.22 22.44 10.53
N PRO A 451 6.11 22.98 9.67
CA PRO A 451 5.83 23.52 8.32
C PRO A 451 5.47 22.41 7.31
N ASP A 452 4.87 22.81 6.19
CA ASP A 452 4.50 21.89 5.11
C ASP A 452 5.75 21.35 4.39
N LEU A 453 5.70 20.08 4.00
CA LEU A 453 6.80 19.33 3.37
C LEU A 453 6.69 19.38 1.84
N ILE A 454 6.58 20.58 1.27
CA ILE A 454 6.54 20.77 -0.18
C ILE A 454 7.96 20.72 -0.75
N GLY A 455 8.17 19.82 -1.72
CA GLY A 455 9.46 19.62 -2.40
C GLY A 455 10.39 18.68 -1.64
N ASP A 456 11.69 18.84 -1.84
CA ASP A 456 12.72 17.95 -1.30
C ASP A 456 13.09 18.33 0.15
N ILE A 457 12.09 18.45 1.02
CA ILE A 457 12.27 18.84 2.42
C ILE A 457 12.25 17.60 3.31
N PHE A 458 13.32 17.44 4.08
CA PHE A 458 13.37 16.47 5.17
C PHE A 458 13.05 17.14 6.50
N ALA A 459 12.31 16.41 7.33
CA ALA A 459 11.91 16.88 8.63
C ALA A 459 12.11 15.80 9.69
N LYS A 460 12.02 16.20 10.95
CA LYS A 460 12.10 15.28 12.09
C LYS A 460 11.07 15.63 13.14
N VAL A 461 10.52 14.59 13.77
CA VAL A 461 9.70 14.73 14.97
C VAL A 461 10.63 14.93 16.17
N THR A 462 10.29 15.89 17.02
CA THR A 462 11.02 16.20 18.25
C THR A 462 10.12 16.03 19.46
N GLN A 463 10.70 16.08 20.67
CA GLN A 463 9.93 16.04 21.92
C GLN A 463 8.94 17.21 22.08
N ASN A 464 9.07 18.29 21.31
CA ASN A 464 8.15 19.43 21.34
C ASN A 464 7.07 19.38 20.26
N THR A 465 7.14 18.41 19.33
CA THR A 465 6.17 18.27 18.25
C THR A 465 4.81 17.84 18.81
N THR A 466 3.74 18.54 18.43
CA THR A 466 2.36 18.11 18.73
C THR A 466 1.89 17.14 17.67
N ILE A 467 1.35 15.99 18.10
CA ILE A 467 0.82 14.95 17.21
C ILE A 467 -0.70 14.95 17.33
N SER A 468 -1.40 15.15 16.22
CA SER A 468 -2.85 14.97 16.13
C SER A 468 -3.16 13.68 15.38
N LEU A 469 -4.01 12.83 15.97
CA LEU A 469 -4.40 11.55 15.38
C LEU A 469 -5.78 11.65 14.75
N SER A 470 -5.88 11.29 13.47
CA SER A 470 -7.14 11.19 12.73
C SER A 470 -7.26 9.77 12.17
N PRO A 471 -8.39 9.08 12.35
CA PRO A 471 -8.61 7.81 11.66
C PRO A 471 -8.60 8.02 10.15
N THR A 472 -7.91 7.12 9.45
CA THR A 472 -7.96 7.02 7.98
C THR A 472 -8.70 5.77 7.57
N GLY A 473 -9.66 5.93 6.65
CA GLY A 473 -10.53 4.85 6.20
C GLY A 473 -11.99 5.03 6.66
N LEU A 474 -12.80 4.01 6.44
CA LEU A 474 -14.22 4.02 6.82
C LEU A 474 -14.36 3.69 8.31
N ILE A 475 -14.93 4.61 9.08
CA ILE A 475 -15.26 4.38 10.49
C ILE A 475 -16.64 3.74 10.56
N PRO A 476 -16.80 2.53 11.13
CA PRO A 476 -18.11 1.95 11.35
C PRO A 476 -18.85 2.71 12.44
N PHE A 477 -20.14 2.97 12.24
CA PHE A 477 -21.01 3.61 13.22
C PHE A 477 -22.42 3.04 13.16
N ASN A 478 -23.04 2.92 14.33
CA ASN A 478 -24.45 2.58 14.45
C ASN A 478 -25.31 3.79 14.06
N ALA A 479 -26.49 3.55 13.51
CA ALA A 479 -27.36 4.62 13.03
C ALA A 479 -28.79 4.47 13.53
N ILE A 480 -29.42 5.60 13.85
CA ILE A 480 -30.85 5.70 14.15
C ILE A 480 -31.45 6.68 13.15
N LEU A 481 -32.28 6.20 12.24
CA LEU A 481 -32.99 7.02 11.26
C LEU A 481 -34.38 7.33 11.79
N ILE A 482 -34.72 8.60 11.94
CA ILE A 482 -36.01 9.08 12.43
C ILE A 482 -36.70 9.79 11.26
N ILE A 483 -37.81 9.23 10.78
CA ILE A 483 -38.42 9.65 9.52
C ILE A 483 -39.86 10.09 9.75
N ASP A 484 -40.13 11.34 9.39
CA ASP A 484 -41.46 11.93 9.40
C ASP A 484 -42.33 11.37 8.26
N ILE A 485 -43.56 10.98 8.58
CA ILE A 485 -44.57 10.52 7.62
C ILE A 485 -45.89 11.28 7.76
N SER A 486 -45.85 12.48 8.35
CA SER A 486 -47.01 13.35 8.53
C SER A 486 -47.58 13.84 7.18
N ARG A 487 -48.72 14.53 7.25
CA ARG A 487 -49.42 15.00 6.04
C ARG A 487 -48.59 16.00 5.22
N SER A 488 -47.76 16.83 5.85
CA SER A 488 -46.90 17.79 5.14
C SER A 488 -45.90 17.09 4.21
N MET A 489 -45.42 15.92 4.62
CA MET A 489 -44.51 15.07 3.85
C MET A 489 -45.12 14.50 2.55
N MET A 490 -46.41 14.75 2.29
CA MET A 490 -47.09 14.41 1.03
C MET A 490 -46.80 15.39 -0.11
N ALA A 491 -46.23 16.56 0.19
CA ALA A 491 -45.92 17.58 -0.81
C ALA A 491 -44.99 17.03 -1.90
N ARG A 492 -45.36 17.25 -3.17
CA ARG A 492 -44.62 16.79 -4.36
C ARG A 492 -43.71 17.88 -4.89
N ASP A 493 -42.67 18.18 -4.14
CA ASP A 493 -41.76 19.29 -4.42
C ASP A 493 -40.28 18.92 -4.36
N VAL A 494 -39.95 17.64 -4.20
CA VAL A 494 -38.57 17.15 -4.32
C VAL A 494 -38.26 16.84 -5.78
N LEU A 495 -37.37 17.62 -6.40
CA LEU A 495 -36.90 17.38 -7.76
C LEU A 495 -35.87 16.24 -7.77
N VAL A 496 -36.08 15.25 -8.62
CA VAL A 496 -35.14 14.14 -8.83
C VAL A 496 -34.12 14.53 -9.90
N THR A 497 -32.83 14.53 -9.55
CA THR A 497 -31.71 14.81 -10.45
C THR A 497 -30.60 13.77 -10.32
N ASN A 498 -29.99 13.34 -11.42
CA ASN A 498 -28.85 12.42 -11.47
C ASN A 498 -29.04 11.14 -10.63
N ILE A 499 -30.22 10.53 -10.72
CA ILE A 499 -30.64 9.44 -9.82
C ILE A 499 -30.11 8.06 -10.23
N ALA A 500 -29.58 7.93 -11.46
CA ALA A 500 -29.19 6.64 -12.04
C ALA A 500 -28.16 5.86 -11.19
N PRO A 501 -27.05 6.46 -10.72
CA PRO A 501 -26.06 5.73 -9.92
C PRO A 501 -26.65 5.20 -8.60
N ALA A 502 -27.51 5.98 -7.95
CA ALA A 502 -28.16 5.55 -6.70
C ALA A 502 -29.15 4.40 -6.92
N ILE A 503 -29.90 4.42 -8.02
CA ILE A 503 -30.79 3.31 -8.41
C ILE A 503 -29.97 2.05 -8.67
N GLU A 504 -28.85 2.17 -9.38
CA GLU A 504 -27.97 1.03 -9.66
C GLU A 504 -27.35 0.45 -8.39
N GLY A 505 -26.93 1.28 -7.44
CA GLY A 505 -26.45 0.85 -6.13
C GLY A 505 -27.48 0.03 -5.35
N ILE A 506 -28.73 0.49 -5.30
CA ILE A 506 -29.82 -0.26 -4.62
C ILE A 506 -30.11 -1.57 -5.36
N LYS A 507 -30.14 -1.55 -6.70
CA LYS A 507 -30.39 -2.75 -7.51
C LYS A 507 -29.29 -3.80 -7.38
N ALA A 508 -28.04 -3.38 -7.22
CA ALA A 508 -26.93 -4.30 -6.98
C ALA A 508 -27.04 -5.00 -5.61
N ALA A 509 -27.62 -4.31 -4.62
CA ALA A 509 -27.80 -4.85 -3.28
C ALA A 509 -29.11 -5.65 -3.08
N MET A 510 -30.17 -5.38 -3.87
CA MET A 510 -31.52 -5.93 -3.65
C MET A 510 -32.21 -6.34 -4.95
N GLU A 511 -32.78 -7.55 -4.98
CA GLU A 511 -33.41 -8.13 -6.17
C GLU A 511 -34.95 -8.16 -6.09
N SER A 512 -35.53 -7.86 -4.92
CA SER A 512 -36.99 -7.85 -4.70
C SER A 512 -37.78 -7.02 -5.73
N GLN A 513 -38.79 -7.66 -6.34
CA GLN A 513 -39.68 -7.04 -7.33
C GLN A 513 -40.37 -5.77 -6.79
N GLU A 514 -40.77 -5.74 -5.52
CA GLU A 514 -41.46 -4.60 -4.92
C GLU A 514 -40.53 -3.38 -4.87
N ILE A 515 -39.24 -3.60 -4.60
CA ILE A 515 -38.23 -2.55 -4.61
C ILE A 515 -37.98 -2.08 -6.05
N GLN A 516 -37.89 -2.99 -7.01
CA GLN A 516 -37.77 -2.63 -8.42
C GLN A 516 -38.98 -1.80 -8.91
N GLU A 517 -40.18 -2.08 -8.43
CA GLU A 517 -41.38 -1.29 -8.71
C GLU A 517 -41.32 0.09 -8.03
N PHE A 518 -40.90 0.15 -6.77
CA PHE A 518 -40.69 1.41 -6.05
C PHE A 518 -39.67 2.32 -6.76
N LEU A 519 -38.55 1.76 -7.23
CA LEU A 519 -37.49 2.50 -7.92
C LEU A 519 -37.97 3.10 -9.27
N LYS A 520 -39.01 2.54 -9.90
CA LYS A 520 -39.59 3.12 -11.15
C LYS A 520 -40.26 4.47 -10.93
N HIS A 521 -40.59 4.83 -9.69
CA HIS A 521 -41.11 6.14 -9.34
C HIS A 521 -40.05 7.24 -9.43
N PHE A 522 -38.77 6.90 -9.56
CA PHE A 522 -37.67 7.84 -9.61
C PHE A 522 -37.17 7.94 -11.06
N LYS A 523 -37.47 9.07 -11.70
CA LYS A 523 -36.96 9.41 -13.04
C LYS A 523 -36.36 10.79 -12.97
N ASP A 524 -35.31 11.01 -13.73
CA ASP A 524 -34.68 12.32 -13.80
C ASP A 524 -35.68 13.40 -14.26
N GLY A 525 -35.67 14.56 -13.61
CA GLY A 525 -36.50 15.71 -13.95
C GLY A 525 -37.95 15.69 -13.45
N ILE A 526 -38.36 14.71 -12.63
CA ILE A 526 -39.72 14.68 -12.04
C ILE A 526 -39.71 15.13 -10.58
N TYR A 527 -40.86 15.61 -10.11
CA TYR A 527 -41.09 15.92 -8.71
C TYR A 527 -41.78 14.76 -7.99
N ILE A 528 -41.25 14.39 -6.82
CA ILE A 528 -41.79 13.29 -5.99
C ILE A 528 -42.19 13.79 -4.60
N PRO A 529 -43.06 13.05 -3.88
CA PRO A 529 -43.37 13.33 -2.48
C PRO A 529 -42.14 13.27 -1.56
N ARG A 530 -42.04 14.19 -0.59
CA ARG A 530 -40.95 14.22 0.43
C ARG A 530 -40.78 12.87 1.14
N ARG A 531 -41.88 12.24 1.57
CA ARG A 531 -41.83 10.91 2.22
C ARG A 531 -41.25 9.80 1.32
N ILE A 532 -41.53 9.86 0.02
CA ILE A 532 -41.02 8.87 -0.95
C ILE A 532 -39.51 9.08 -1.12
N SER A 533 -39.07 10.34 -1.16
CA SER A 533 -37.64 10.67 -1.13
C SER A 533 -36.95 10.20 0.16
N ALA A 534 -37.58 10.37 1.33
CA ALA A 534 -37.04 9.93 2.60
C ALA A 534 -36.93 8.40 2.68
N ALA A 535 -37.95 7.68 2.21
CA ALA A 535 -37.92 6.22 2.08
C ALA A 535 -36.78 5.75 1.16
N PHE A 536 -36.57 6.42 0.03
CA PHE A 536 -35.46 6.13 -0.89
C PHE A 536 -34.10 6.36 -0.22
N ALA A 537 -33.92 7.50 0.46
CA ALA A 537 -32.68 7.80 1.18
C ALA A 537 -32.37 6.75 2.26
N ALA A 538 -33.38 6.29 2.99
CA ALA A 538 -33.23 5.23 3.98
C ALA A 538 -32.82 3.90 3.35
N ILE A 539 -33.43 3.50 2.23
CA ILE A 539 -33.08 2.27 1.51
C ILE A 539 -31.65 2.34 0.96
N LEU A 540 -31.27 3.46 0.35
CA LEU A 540 -29.92 3.70 -0.15
C LEU A 540 -28.88 3.64 0.98
N PHE A 541 -29.20 4.26 2.11
CA PHE A 541 -28.34 4.23 3.29
C PHE A 541 -28.12 2.80 3.78
N LEU A 542 -29.19 1.99 3.87
CA LEU A 542 -29.08 0.59 4.26
C LEU A 542 -28.29 -0.24 3.25
N SER A 543 -28.49 -0.05 1.94
CA SER A 543 -27.74 -0.80 0.92
C SER A 543 -26.24 -0.53 1.00
N GLU A 544 -25.83 0.73 1.21
CA GLU A 544 -24.43 1.11 1.38
C GLU A 544 -23.82 0.51 2.65
N LYS A 545 -24.56 0.53 3.77
CA LYS A 545 -24.12 -0.03 5.05
C LYS A 545 -23.97 -1.55 5.00
N VAL A 546 -24.92 -2.26 4.37
CA VAL A 546 -24.83 -3.71 4.18
C VAL A 546 -23.74 -4.08 3.18
N GLY A 547 -23.55 -3.31 2.11
CA GLY A 547 -22.49 -3.52 1.13
C GLY A 547 -21.09 -3.50 1.77
N ARG A 548 -20.89 -2.71 2.83
CA ARG A 548 -19.63 -2.65 3.59
C ARG A 548 -19.46 -3.80 4.58
N GLY A 549 -20.56 -4.27 5.19
CA GLY A 549 -20.55 -5.46 6.06
C GLY A 549 -19.83 -5.32 7.41
N PHE A 550 -19.64 -4.09 7.92
CA PHE A 550 -18.85 -3.83 9.13
C PHE A 550 -19.55 -4.10 10.47
N GLY A 551 -20.71 -4.77 10.48
CA GLY A 551 -21.44 -5.10 11.72
C GLY A 551 -22.15 -3.93 12.38
N GLU A 552 -22.40 -2.87 11.61
CA GLU A 552 -23.11 -1.66 12.01
C GLU A 552 -24.58 -1.96 12.25
N LYS A 553 -25.13 -1.38 13.32
CA LYS A 553 -26.53 -1.56 13.70
C LYS A 553 -27.33 -0.35 13.24
N VAL A 554 -28.41 -0.60 12.50
CA VAL A 554 -29.29 0.47 12.00
C VAL A 554 -30.70 0.26 12.51
N SER A 555 -31.25 1.24 13.21
CA SER A 555 -32.65 1.27 13.62
C SER A 555 -33.40 2.37 12.88
N ILE A 556 -34.69 2.17 12.65
CA ILE A 556 -35.55 3.12 11.95
C ILE A 556 -36.79 3.38 12.80
N ILE A 557 -37.04 4.66 13.06
CA ILE A 557 -38.22 5.17 13.73
C ILE A 557 -39.03 5.92 12.68
N ARG A 558 -40.30 5.54 12.51
CA ARG A 558 -41.27 6.37 11.77
C ARG A 558 -42.11 7.15 12.76
N PHE A 559 -42.47 8.38 12.43
CA PHE A 559 -43.38 9.16 13.27
C PHE A 559 -44.37 10.00 12.46
N ALA A 560 -45.58 10.11 13.00
CA ALA A 560 -46.59 11.11 12.63
C ALA A 560 -47.53 11.32 13.81
N ASP A 561 -48.71 10.69 13.82
CA ASP A 561 -49.65 10.75 14.95
C ASP A 561 -49.05 10.02 16.18
N ASP A 562 -48.39 8.89 15.95
CA ASP A 562 -47.60 8.12 16.90
C ASP A 562 -46.14 8.00 16.45
N SER A 563 -45.27 7.50 17.33
CA SER A 563 -43.89 7.12 17.01
C SER A 563 -43.74 5.62 17.14
N GLN A 564 -43.19 4.99 16.10
CA GLN A 564 -43.00 3.55 16.06
C GLN A 564 -41.61 3.18 15.53
N VAL A 565 -40.91 2.34 16.29
CA VAL A 565 -39.69 1.66 15.83
C VAL A 565 -40.08 0.53 14.87
N LEU A 566 -39.48 0.51 13.68
CA LEU A 566 -39.69 -0.56 12.71
C LEU A 566 -38.99 -1.84 13.19
N PRO A 567 -39.69 -2.99 13.22
CA PRO A 567 -39.09 -4.27 13.58
C PRO A 567 -38.24 -4.83 12.44
N PHE A 568 -37.12 -5.47 12.78
CA PHE A 568 -36.26 -6.21 11.86
C PHE A 568 -36.17 -7.66 12.34
N GLY A 569 -37.13 -8.49 11.92
CA GLY A 569 -37.31 -9.84 12.48
C GLY A 569 -37.64 -9.77 13.97
N ASP A 570 -36.82 -10.43 14.80
CA ASP A 570 -36.96 -10.42 16.27
C ASP A 570 -36.23 -9.25 16.96
N SER A 571 -35.64 -8.32 16.18
CA SER A 571 -34.85 -7.20 16.69
C SER A 571 -35.49 -5.84 16.36
N PHE A 572 -35.08 -4.79 17.06
CA PHE A 572 -35.40 -3.39 16.77
C PHE A 572 -34.36 -2.71 15.86
N TYR A 573 -33.34 -3.44 15.44
CA TYR A 573 -32.29 -2.97 14.54
C TYR A 573 -31.90 -4.04 13.52
N MET A 574 -31.41 -3.58 12.37
CA MET A 574 -30.75 -4.40 11.35
C MET A 574 -29.24 -4.43 11.63
N ASP A 575 -28.62 -5.62 11.53
CA ASP A 575 -27.17 -5.79 11.66
C ASP A 575 -26.53 -5.94 10.27
N SER A 576 -25.61 -5.04 9.91
CA SER A 576 -24.99 -5.02 8.59
C SER A 576 -24.02 -6.19 8.34
N ALA A 577 -23.51 -6.87 9.38
CA ALA A 577 -22.67 -8.06 9.24
C ALA A 577 -23.49 -9.35 9.03
N SER A 578 -24.81 -9.31 9.19
CA SER A 578 -25.62 -10.54 9.21
C SER A 578 -25.63 -11.31 7.87
N GLY A 579 -25.20 -10.70 6.76
CA GLY A 579 -25.01 -11.36 5.45
C GLY A 579 -26.26 -11.98 4.82
N LYS A 580 -27.39 -11.98 5.53
CA LYS A 580 -28.67 -12.53 5.09
C LYS A 580 -29.33 -11.52 4.15
N LYS A 581 -29.13 -11.68 2.85
CA LYS A 581 -29.78 -10.86 1.79
C LYS A 581 -31.29 -10.65 2.06
N GLY A 582 -31.97 -11.66 2.60
CA GLY A 582 -33.40 -11.58 2.93
C GLY A 582 -33.77 -10.53 4.00
N VAL A 583 -32.89 -10.22 4.96
CA VAL A 583 -33.18 -9.22 6.01
C VAL A 583 -33.17 -7.80 5.44
N LEU A 584 -32.24 -7.50 4.53
CA LEU A 584 -32.20 -6.21 3.83
C LEU A 584 -33.41 -6.01 2.93
N GLU A 585 -33.83 -7.06 2.21
CA GLU A 585 -35.03 -6.99 1.37
C GLU A 585 -36.32 -6.85 2.18
N GLU A 586 -36.42 -7.53 3.32
CA GLU A 586 -37.55 -7.38 4.25
C GLU A 586 -37.58 -5.97 4.86
N ALA A 587 -36.43 -5.46 5.29
CA ALA A 587 -36.27 -4.08 5.75
C ALA A 587 -36.72 -3.07 4.70
N ALA A 588 -36.24 -3.22 3.46
CA ALA A 588 -36.58 -2.31 2.38
C ALA A 588 -38.07 -2.37 2.03
N ARG A 589 -38.67 -3.58 1.98
CA ARG A 589 -40.13 -3.74 1.79
C ARG A 589 -40.90 -3.02 2.89
N MET A 590 -40.46 -3.17 4.14
CA MET A 590 -41.09 -2.53 5.29
C MET A 590 -40.99 -1.00 5.22
N ILE A 591 -39.85 -0.45 4.80
CA ILE A 591 -39.69 1.00 4.59
C ILE A 591 -40.64 1.49 3.50
N VAL A 592 -40.71 0.81 2.35
CA VAL A 592 -41.64 1.21 1.27
C VAL A 592 -43.08 1.20 1.77
N ASP A 593 -43.51 0.15 2.47
CA ASP A 593 -44.88 0.00 2.96
C ASP A 593 -45.22 0.99 4.09
N ARG A 594 -44.37 1.06 5.12
CA ARG A 594 -44.63 1.82 6.35
C ARG A 594 -44.24 3.29 6.29
N ILE A 595 -43.41 3.68 5.32
CA ILE A 595 -42.94 5.07 5.14
C ILE A 595 -43.34 5.61 3.78
N GLY A 596 -43.06 4.89 2.69
CA GLY A 596 -43.39 5.36 1.34
C GLY A 596 -44.90 5.45 1.07
N ASN A 597 -45.65 4.43 1.51
CA ASN A 597 -47.07 4.26 1.22
C ASN A 597 -48.01 4.67 2.37
N SER A 598 -47.49 4.80 3.59
CA SER A 598 -48.27 5.20 4.77
C SER A 598 -48.11 6.70 5.06
N TYR A 599 -49.10 7.30 5.74
CA TYR A 599 -49.02 8.67 6.23
C TYR A 599 -49.93 8.88 7.46
N GLY A 600 -49.55 9.82 8.31
CA GLY A 600 -50.36 10.28 9.44
C GLY A 600 -50.86 11.72 9.27
N GLN A 601 -51.59 12.24 10.25
CA GLN A 601 -52.18 13.58 10.20
C GLN A 601 -51.30 14.64 10.88
N ALA A 602 -50.74 14.32 12.04
CA ALA A 602 -49.93 15.22 12.85
C ALA A 602 -48.45 14.82 12.88
N THR A 603 -47.63 15.65 13.52
CA THR A 603 -46.22 15.37 13.84
C THR A 603 -46.09 15.05 15.34
N ASN A 604 -45.29 14.05 15.69
CA ASN A 604 -45.00 13.66 17.08
C ASN A 604 -43.50 13.47 17.29
N MET A 605 -42.77 14.55 17.01
CA MET A 605 -41.31 14.56 16.98
C MET A 605 -40.69 14.32 18.36
N GLY A 606 -41.28 14.86 19.43
CA GLY A 606 -40.78 14.68 20.80
C GLY A 606 -40.76 13.21 21.24
N ALA A 607 -41.83 12.46 20.96
CA ALA A 607 -41.88 11.02 21.27
C ALA A 607 -40.89 10.21 20.44
N ALA A 608 -40.66 10.61 19.18
CA ALA A 608 -39.68 9.96 18.31
C ALA A 608 -38.24 10.15 18.83
N MET A 609 -37.90 11.35 19.31
CA MET A 609 -36.61 11.61 19.94
C MET A 609 -36.42 10.83 21.25
N ALA A 610 -37.49 10.70 22.06
CA ALA A 610 -37.45 9.89 23.26
C ALA A 610 -37.18 8.40 22.94
N GLN A 611 -37.80 7.85 21.89
CA GLN A 611 -37.50 6.50 21.42
C GLN A 611 -36.07 6.38 20.89
N ALA A 612 -35.56 7.37 20.18
CA ALA A 612 -34.17 7.38 19.72
C ALA A 612 -33.18 7.32 20.88
N ASN A 613 -33.44 8.05 21.97
CA ASN A 613 -32.62 7.97 23.18
C ASN A 613 -32.67 6.58 23.84
N GLN A 614 -33.82 5.91 23.87
CA GLN A 614 -33.93 4.53 24.37
C GLN A 614 -33.10 3.57 23.52
N ILE A 615 -33.20 3.65 22.19
CA ILE A 615 -32.43 2.82 21.26
C ILE A 615 -30.94 3.09 21.41
N LEU A 616 -30.53 4.36 21.56
CA LEU A 616 -29.14 4.73 21.79
C LEU A 616 -28.59 4.09 23.07
N GLN A 617 -29.35 4.10 24.16
CA GLN A 617 -28.94 3.44 25.41
C GLN A 617 -28.74 1.93 25.22
N GLU A 618 -29.60 1.28 24.42
CA GLU A 618 -29.41 -0.14 24.09
C GLU A 618 -28.18 -0.37 23.21
N PHE A 619 -27.93 0.48 22.20
CA PHE A 619 -26.71 0.43 21.40
C PHE A 619 -25.45 0.61 22.24
N GLN A 620 -25.48 1.50 23.23
CA GLN A 620 -24.36 1.70 24.16
C GLN A 620 -24.13 0.48 25.08
N LYS A 621 -25.17 -0.29 25.40
CA LYS A 621 -25.00 -1.55 26.13
C LYS A 621 -24.41 -2.65 25.26
N LEU A 622 -24.80 -2.70 23.98
CA LEU A 622 -24.33 -3.71 23.02
C LEU A 622 -22.91 -3.43 22.51
N SER A 623 -22.59 -2.16 22.28
CA SER A 623 -21.33 -1.69 21.71
C SER A 623 -20.97 -0.32 22.32
N PRO A 624 -20.38 -0.28 23.53
CA PRO A 624 -20.13 0.95 24.29
C PRO A 624 -19.25 1.97 23.55
N ASP A 625 -18.27 1.46 22.81
CA ASP A 625 -17.22 2.28 22.18
C ASP A 625 -17.51 2.61 20.71
N GLN A 626 -18.62 2.11 20.16
CA GLN A 626 -18.99 2.37 18.77
C GLN A 626 -19.73 3.71 18.66
N PRO A 627 -19.32 4.62 17.76
CA PRO A 627 -20.03 5.87 17.53
C PRO A 627 -21.45 5.62 17.03
N ASN A 628 -22.33 6.54 17.38
CA ASN A 628 -23.73 6.51 16.99
C ASN A 628 -24.08 7.77 16.19
N MET A 629 -24.84 7.59 15.13
CA MET A 629 -25.37 8.66 14.31
C MET A 629 -26.89 8.68 14.42
N VAL A 630 -27.46 9.81 14.83
CA VAL A 630 -28.91 10.02 14.84
C VAL A 630 -29.26 10.95 13.70
N ILE A 631 -30.16 10.54 12.82
CA ILE A 631 -30.57 11.32 11.64
C ILE A 631 -32.08 11.55 11.71
N LEU A 632 -32.51 12.80 11.84
CA LEU A 632 -33.91 13.20 11.78
C LEU A 632 -34.23 13.81 10.42
N LEU A 633 -35.20 13.23 9.72
CA LEU A 633 -35.72 13.67 8.42
C LEU A 633 -37.16 14.15 8.62
N THR A 634 -37.40 15.46 8.51
CA THR A 634 -38.72 16.05 8.78
C THR A 634 -38.92 17.34 8.00
N ASP A 635 -40.17 17.72 7.79
CA ASP A 635 -40.56 19.02 7.24
C ASP A 635 -41.40 19.85 8.22
N GLY A 636 -41.59 19.34 9.44
CA GLY A 636 -42.45 19.90 10.46
C GLY A 636 -41.70 20.48 11.64
N LEU A 637 -42.42 21.22 12.46
CA LEU A 637 -41.96 21.66 13.78
C LEU A 637 -42.33 20.62 14.85
N PRO A 638 -41.57 20.53 15.95
CA PRO A 638 -41.93 19.67 17.07
C PRO A 638 -43.22 20.18 17.72
N THR A 639 -44.22 19.30 17.81
CA THR A 639 -45.50 19.58 18.50
C THR A 639 -45.34 19.75 20.01
N ASP A 640 -44.31 19.13 20.58
CA ASP A 640 -43.87 19.30 21.96
C ASP A 640 -42.41 19.76 21.95
N GLU A 641 -42.22 21.08 21.94
CA GLU A 641 -40.91 21.73 21.89
C GLU A 641 -40.06 21.37 23.12
N ASP A 642 -40.66 21.33 24.31
CA ASP A 642 -39.96 21.06 25.56
C ASP A 642 -39.41 19.64 25.60
N LEU A 643 -40.24 18.65 25.23
CA LEU A 643 -39.80 17.27 25.15
C LEU A 643 -38.70 17.12 24.10
N PHE A 644 -38.90 17.66 22.89
CA PHE A 644 -37.90 17.61 21.82
C PHE A 644 -36.55 18.18 22.25
N LEU A 645 -36.54 19.39 22.82
CA LEU A 645 -35.31 20.04 23.28
C LEU A 645 -34.64 19.27 24.42
N SER A 646 -35.43 18.71 25.34
CA SER A 646 -34.89 17.91 26.44
C SER A 646 -34.20 16.63 25.95
N GLU A 647 -34.76 15.96 24.93
CA GLU A 647 -34.18 14.75 24.36
C GLU A 647 -32.96 15.05 23.48
N ILE A 648 -32.95 16.16 22.73
CA ILE A 648 -31.77 16.61 21.97
C ILE A 648 -30.61 16.93 22.90
N ARG A 649 -30.85 17.58 24.05
CA ARG A 649 -29.79 17.87 25.03
C ARG A 649 -29.12 16.61 25.54
N LYS A 650 -29.90 15.56 25.83
CA LYS A 650 -29.35 14.25 26.25
C LYS A 650 -28.45 13.64 25.19
N LEU A 651 -28.81 13.78 23.91
CA LEU A 651 -27.98 13.32 22.79
C LEU A 651 -26.70 14.15 22.66
N SER A 652 -26.79 15.49 22.77
CA SER A 652 -25.63 16.38 22.63
C SER A 652 -24.61 16.27 23.75
N ASP A 653 -25.05 15.86 24.95
CA ASP A 653 -24.14 15.64 26.08
C ASP A 653 -23.28 14.37 25.90
N ASN A 654 -23.57 13.55 24.89
CA ASN A 654 -22.82 12.34 24.61
C ASN A 654 -21.73 12.55 23.53
N PRO A 655 -20.43 12.43 23.86
CA PRO A 655 -19.34 12.70 22.91
C PRO A 655 -19.23 11.65 21.80
N ASN A 656 -19.88 10.49 21.94
CA ASN A 656 -19.88 9.41 20.95
C ASN A 656 -21.08 9.47 20.00
N VAL A 657 -21.86 10.55 20.04
CA VAL A 657 -23.07 10.73 19.24
C VAL A 657 -22.93 11.94 18.33
N VAL A 658 -23.27 11.75 17.06
CA VAL A 658 -23.49 12.86 16.12
C VAL A 658 -24.96 12.88 15.72
N THR A 659 -25.59 14.06 15.85
CA THR A 659 -26.99 14.24 15.48
C THR A 659 -27.10 15.13 14.24
N TYR A 660 -27.79 14.66 13.22
CA TYR A 660 -28.14 15.41 12.01
C TYR A 660 -29.65 15.63 11.98
N ILE A 661 -30.06 16.87 11.71
CA ILE A 661 -31.46 17.23 11.48
C ILE A 661 -31.55 17.79 10.07
N LEU A 662 -32.31 17.12 9.21
CA LEU A 662 -32.49 17.46 7.81
C LEU A 662 -33.94 17.92 7.60
N GLY A 663 -34.08 19.21 7.32
CA GLY A 663 -35.32 19.81 6.85
C GLY A 663 -35.60 19.41 5.40
N LEU A 664 -36.79 18.88 5.13
CA LEU A 664 -37.22 18.48 3.79
C LEU A 664 -38.26 19.47 3.24
N GLY A 665 -37.95 20.12 2.11
CA GLY A 665 -38.88 21.05 1.47
C GLY A 665 -38.25 22.39 1.11
N ASN A 666 -39.08 23.35 0.71
CA ASN A 666 -38.63 24.69 0.37
C ASN A 666 -38.28 25.48 1.65
N PRO A 667 -37.02 25.96 1.82
CA PRO A 667 -36.61 26.74 2.99
C PRO A 667 -37.28 28.12 3.09
N GLU A 668 -37.95 28.59 2.02
CA GLU A 668 -38.68 29.88 2.02
C GLU A 668 -40.15 29.78 2.48
N ASN A 669 -40.64 28.57 2.75
CA ASN A 669 -41.95 28.32 3.37
C ASN A 669 -41.77 27.92 4.83
#